data_AF-A0A255TX83-F1
#
_entry.id   AF-A0A255TX83-F1
#
_cell.length_a   1.000
_cell.length_b   1.000
_cell.length_c   1.000
_cell.angle_alpha   90.00
_cell.angle_beta   90.00
_cell.angle_gamma   90.00
#
_symmetry.space_group_name_H-M   'P 1'
#
loop_
_entity.id
_entity.type
_entity.pdbx_description
1 polymer ?
#
loop_
_entity_poly.entity_id
_entity_poly.type
_entity_poly.pdbx_seq_one_letter_code
_entity_poly.pdbx_strand_id
1 'polypeptide(L)'
;MKRINHYVLNGAIALLSTAGLVACSSSDDVTDAPVNPTYDGKSVKTQFAINIATPSNGKTRMSAENTQASGSQFLGMKNIYLLPITGVPTTSSYISKAIPLDGVSNTSSIENSDALSSSQSSTVYSDVNVPVGTDNFLFYGTSPMGTTPDTKFNQGVITNNLTSATTVDNIHFDLEKISRSGLNAPKTTLSSWLKSIAAAKAVVGSESVETNWASLQGTTAGDEVTLKQAYSNFTSLKAGSAAAILETVHRLYDVCYPIFKGSGDYQKLAQAIITAIQGTEDCGVSYTEPTGSETHSKLEWKSGVSNTVKEFPTYQNFPDGSMVLTWSAATPAVPSYVAETQSATPSQNNMNVSKLCYPAPVAYYANTPLRSSDSNSSFNWPVMTTTWDANNNWSGFSDNVVKSTTSMIALRNNINYGVASLQTSVICKESTLLDNADVAINVTNSNVFPVTGIIIGGQPESVKWNYVTTATQNEGIIYDKNVVSGMQAAIISDGSTQPTVNYTLVFDNYVSAINQEPVSIAIELVNNTGVDFKGQDGIVADGQKFYLVGRLEIENKTLSGWPVSYDTDENNHTEGYLYKSYENRYPVEANTLRVFIQDYTTVAKFTINSLKNAYVTIPDLRASKLQLGLSVDLEWKTGLTYDVTIE
;
A
#
# COMPACT_ATOMS: atom_id res chain seq x y z
N MET A 1 7.64 47.14 45.97
CA MET A 1 8.94 47.80 45.68
C MET A 1 9.98 46.71 45.45
N LYS A 2 11.01 46.96 44.62
CA LYS A 2 12.07 46.03 44.15
C LYS A 2 11.67 44.97 43.11
N ARG A 3 12.30 45.10 41.93
CA ARG A 3 12.41 44.11 40.85
C ARG A 3 13.49 43.08 41.23
N ILE A 4 13.39 41.86 40.69
CA ILE A 4 14.56 41.00 40.40
C ILE A 4 14.39 40.48 38.96
N ASN A 5 15.47 40.50 38.19
CA ASN A 5 15.47 40.26 36.75
C ASN A 5 15.55 38.76 36.39
N HIS A 6 15.10 38.44 35.17
CA HIS A 6 15.52 37.23 34.45
C HIS A 6 17.05 37.19 34.31
N TYR A 7 17.64 35.99 34.40
CA TYR A 7 18.67 35.52 33.46
C TYR A 7 18.85 33.98 33.55
N VAL A 8 18.66 33.34 32.40
CA VAL A 8 19.27 32.09 31.90
C VAL A 8 19.67 30.99 32.91
N LEU A 9 19.03 29.83 32.75
CA LEU A 9 19.63 28.53 33.03
C LEU A 9 19.28 27.57 31.89
N ASN A 10 20.21 27.41 30.93
CA ASN A 10 20.18 26.31 29.98
C ASN A 10 20.47 25.02 30.75
N GLY A 11 19.50 24.11 30.82
CA GLY A 11 19.62 22.85 31.56
C GLY A 11 18.62 21.80 31.09
N ALA A 12 19.13 20.81 30.36
CA ALA A 12 18.51 19.54 29.96
C ALA A 12 17.04 19.29 30.34
N ILE A 13 16.14 19.37 29.36
CA ILE A 13 14.89 18.57 29.38
C ILE A 13 15.27 17.19 28.85
N ALA A 14 15.68 16.30 29.75
CA ALA A 14 15.91 14.89 29.48
C ALA A 14 14.77 14.06 30.10
N LEU A 15 14.21 13.14 29.30
CA LEU A 15 13.30 12.05 29.67
C LEU A 15 12.33 12.28 30.85
N LEU A 16 11.10 12.65 30.51
CA LEU A 16 9.91 12.11 31.19
C LEU A 16 9.13 11.21 30.23
N SER A 17 9.77 10.14 29.79
CA SER A 17 9.06 8.90 29.48
C SER A 17 8.36 8.38 30.75
N THR A 18 7.23 7.70 30.59
CA THR A 18 6.49 6.98 31.66
C THR A 18 5.84 7.82 32.78
N ALA A 19 5.45 9.08 32.51
CA ALA A 19 4.25 9.60 33.16
C ALA A 19 3.04 9.01 32.43
N GLY A 20 2.19 8.26 33.14
CA GLY A 20 1.01 7.63 32.55
C GLY A 20 0.11 8.67 31.89
N LEU A 21 -0.10 8.55 30.58
CA LEU A 21 -1.05 9.36 29.84
C LEU A 21 -2.46 8.92 30.27
N VAL A 22 -3.01 9.61 31.27
CA VAL A 22 -4.45 9.55 31.54
C VAL A 22 -5.12 10.28 30.37
N ALA A 23 -5.55 9.51 29.38
CA ALA A 23 -6.38 10.00 28.31
C ALA A 23 -7.75 10.40 28.87
N CYS A 24 -8.40 11.38 28.24
CA CYS A 24 -9.71 11.86 28.67
C CYS A 24 -10.79 10.84 28.27
N SER A 25 -11.51 10.32 29.26
CA SER A 25 -12.50 9.25 29.06
C SER A 25 -13.82 9.73 28.46
N SER A 26 -14.52 8.82 27.80
CA SER A 26 -15.88 8.99 27.26
C SER A 26 -16.95 8.52 28.27
N SER A 27 -16.75 8.85 29.54
CA SER A 27 -17.67 8.50 30.64
C SER A 27 -18.58 9.68 30.98
N ASP A 28 -19.88 9.39 31.03
CA ASP A 28 -20.95 10.37 31.28
C ASP A 28 -21.09 10.78 32.77
N ASP A 29 -20.35 10.09 33.66
CA ASP A 29 -20.36 10.35 35.11
C ASP A 29 -19.32 11.42 35.50
N VAL A 30 -19.76 12.67 35.58
CA VAL A 30 -18.99 13.82 36.07
C VAL A 30 -19.57 14.25 37.42
N THR A 31 -19.15 13.57 38.50
CA THR A 31 -19.74 13.77 39.84
C THR A 31 -19.40 15.10 40.51
N ASP A 32 -18.36 15.80 40.04
CA ASP A 32 -17.93 17.11 40.54
C ASP A 32 -17.88 18.14 39.39
N ALA A 33 -18.50 19.30 39.57
CA ALA A 33 -18.48 20.36 38.57
C ALA A 33 -17.04 20.90 38.36
N PRO A 34 -16.51 20.93 37.12
CA PRO A 34 -15.12 21.34 36.88
C PRO A 34 -14.88 22.80 37.26
N VAL A 35 -13.77 23.05 37.96
CA VAL A 35 -13.31 24.39 38.33
C VAL A 35 -12.69 25.06 37.10
N ASN A 36 -13.46 25.90 36.42
CA ASN A 36 -13.03 26.67 35.25
C ASN A 36 -12.87 28.17 35.57
N PRO A 37 -11.78 28.83 35.11
CA PRO A 37 -10.62 28.25 34.44
C PRO A 37 -9.80 27.36 35.40
N THR A 38 -8.94 26.51 34.83
CA THR A 38 -7.98 25.71 35.61
C THR A 38 -7.08 26.60 36.48
N TYR A 39 -6.48 26.03 37.53
CA TYR A 39 -5.70 26.78 38.53
C TYR A 39 -4.48 27.56 37.96
N ASP A 40 -4.06 27.27 36.73
CA ASP A 40 -3.02 28.01 35.99
C ASP A 40 -3.56 29.25 35.23
N GLY A 41 -4.87 29.42 35.16
CA GLY A 41 -5.58 30.50 34.47
C GLY A 41 -5.54 30.44 32.94
N LYS A 42 -5.07 29.32 32.35
CA LYS A 42 -4.74 29.25 30.91
C LYS A 42 -5.53 28.21 30.12
N SER A 43 -6.25 27.32 30.78
CA SER A 43 -7.11 26.32 30.17
C SER A 43 -8.45 26.17 30.90
N VAL A 44 -9.34 25.40 30.31
CA VAL A 44 -10.62 24.96 30.88
C VAL A 44 -10.75 23.45 30.72
N LYS A 45 -11.33 22.78 31.72
CA LYS A 45 -11.81 21.40 31.60
C LYS A 45 -13.22 21.42 31.03
N THR A 46 -13.44 20.73 29.92
CA THR A 46 -14.68 20.82 29.15
C THR A 46 -15.19 19.47 28.72
N GLN A 47 -16.51 19.38 28.51
CA GLN A 47 -17.06 18.36 27.62
C GLN A 47 -16.67 18.70 26.18
N PHE A 48 -16.19 17.72 25.43
CA PHE A 48 -15.72 17.90 24.06
C PHE A 48 -16.38 16.88 23.14
N ALA A 49 -17.10 17.35 22.12
CA ALA A 49 -17.82 16.48 21.20
C ALA A 49 -17.22 16.51 19.78
N ILE A 50 -17.05 15.32 19.21
CA ILE A 50 -16.65 15.10 17.82
C ILE A 50 -17.78 14.44 17.05
N ASN A 51 -17.79 14.63 15.73
CA ASN A 51 -18.65 13.87 14.83
C ASN A 51 -17.84 13.39 13.63
N ILE A 52 -17.96 12.10 13.35
CA ILE A 52 -17.27 11.42 12.24
C ILE A 52 -18.24 11.33 11.08
N ALA A 53 -17.78 11.57 9.85
CA ALA A 53 -18.61 11.41 8.67
C ALA A 53 -18.99 9.93 8.44
N THR A 54 -20.05 9.45 9.10
CA THR A 54 -20.61 8.12 8.83
C THR A 54 -21.29 8.08 7.45
N PRO A 55 -21.35 6.92 6.77
CA PRO A 55 -21.77 6.79 5.36
C PRO A 55 -23.29 7.02 5.10
N SER A 56 -24.02 7.63 6.02
CA SER A 56 -25.49 7.62 6.09
C SER A 56 -26.26 8.47 5.06
N ASN A 57 -25.58 9.12 4.09
CA ASN A 57 -26.22 9.94 3.05
C ASN A 57 -26.43 9.24 1.69
N GLY A 58 -26.19 7.94 1.58
CA GLY A 58 -26.52 7.14 0.37
C GLY A 58 -25.76 7.52 -0.92
N LYS A 59 -24.88 8.52 -0.86
CA LYS A 59 -23.99 8.97 -1.94
C LYS A 59 -22.52 8.79 -1.52
N THR A 60 -22.08 7.53 -1.65
CA THR A 60 -20.71 7.08 -1.97
C THR A 60 -19.51 7.62 -1.16
N ARG A 61 -19.06 6.87 -0.12
CA ARG A 61 -17.73 7.03 0.53
C ARG A 61 -17.14 5.68 1.02
N MET A 62 -16.54 4.91 0.09
CA MET A 62 -15.83 3.61 0.25
C MET A 62 -16.64 2.30 0.31
N SER A 63 -15.96 1.22 -0.11
CA SER A 63 -16.16 -0.23 0.21
C SER A 63 -14.76 -0.82 0.51
N ALA A 64 -14.48 -2.06 0.94
CA ALA A 64 -15.26 -3.08 1.65
C ALA A 64 -14.66 -3.30 3.09
N GLU A 65 -14.33 -4.52 3.54
CA GLU A 65 -14.11 -4.85 4.97
C GLU A 65 -13.10 -3.98 5.78
N ASN A 66 -11.77 -4.20 5.67
CA ASN A 66 -10.75 -3.46 6.45
C ASN A 66 -10.59 -1.97 6.04
N THR A 67 -11.37 -1.54 5.06
CA THR A 67 -11.55 -0.14 4.64
C THR A 67 -12.87 0.48 5.14
N GLN A 68 -13.57 -0.19 6.10
CA GLN A 68 -14.78 0.22 6.86
C GLN A 68 -16.16 0.06 6.21
N ALA A 69 -16.26 -0.74 5.16
CA ALA A 69 -17.03 -0.24 4.05
C ALA A 69 -17.91 -1.27 3.34
N SER A 70 -18.06 -2.46 3.93
CA SER A 70 -19.33 -3.21 3.87
C SER A 70 -20.08 -3.06 5.19
N GLY A 71 -21.41 -2.87 5.14
CA GLY A 71 -22.27 -3.07 6.31
C GLY A 71 -22.03 -2.14 7.52
N SER A 72 -21.92 -0.83 7.30
CA SER A 72 -21.97 0.18 8.38
C SER A 72 -20.86 0.09 9.45
N GLN A 73 -19.80 -0.69 9.22
CA GLN A 73 -18.88 -1.09 10.29
C GLN A 73 -17.77 -0.08 10.52
N PHE A 74 -17.91 0.69 11.60
CA PHE A 74 -16.80 1.45 12.17
C PHE A 74 -15.68 0.50 12.62
N LEU A 75 -14.41 0.75 12.26
CA LEU A 75 -13.27 -0.09 12.67
C LEU A 75 -12.64 0.31 14.01
N GLY A 76 -13.24 1.29 14.69
CA GLY A 76 -12.60 1.97 15.81
C GLY A 76 -11.75 3.15 15.33
N MET A 77 -11.48 4.06 16.26
CA MET A 77 -10.46 5.09 16.09
C MET A 77 -9.50 5.05 17.27
N LYS A 78 -8.21 5.13 16.98
CA LYS A 78 -7.09 5.15 17.93
C LYS A 78 -6.17 6.32 17.57
N ASN A 79 -5.17 6.57 18.41
CA ASN A 79 -4.16 7.62 18.20
C ASN A 79 -4.81 9.00 17.95
N ILE A 80 -5.84 9.32 18.75
CA ILE A 80 -6.65 10.53 18.56
C ILE A 80 -5.94 11.73 19.17
N TYR A 81 -5.72 12.77 18.37
CA TYR A 81 -5.07 14.01 18.80
C TYR A 81 -5.86 15.24 18.36
N LEU A 82 -6.12 16.12 19.32
CA LEU A 82 -6.55 17.50 19.08
C LEU A 82 -5.34 18.42 19.15
N LEU A 83 -5.16 19.28 18.14
CA LEU A 83 -4.19 20.36 18.17
C LEU A 83 -4.95 21.69 18.24
N PRO A 84 -5.00 22.34 19.43
CA PRO A 84 -5.66 23.63 19.61
C PRO A 84 -4.88 24.74 18.91
N ILE A 85 -5.57 25.55 18.11
CA ILE A 85 -4.99 26.67 17.35
C ILE A 85 -5.84 27.93 17.56
N THR A 86 -5.17 29.09 17.55
CA THR A 86 -5.79 30.42 17.48
C THR A 86 -5.66 30.97 16.07
N GLY A 87 -6.77 31.43 15.48
CA GLY A 87 -6.90 31.77 14.07
C GLY A 87 -7.08 30.54 13.17
N VAL A 88 -7.47 30.79 11.91
CA VAL A 88 -7.52 29.74 10.88
C VAL A 88 -6.12 29.11 10.74
N PRO A 89 -5.98 27.77 10.77
CA PRO A 89 -4.67 27.13 10.67
C PRO A 89 -3.93 27.52 9.39
N THR A 90 -2.70 27.98 9.54
CA THR A 90 -1.72 28.22 8.47
C THR A 90 -0.43 27.48 8.81
N THR A 91 0.48 27.31 7.85
CA THR A 91 1.77 26.64 8.07
C THR A 91 2.59 27.25 9.23
N SER A 92 2.49 28.56 9.44
CA SER A 92 3.15 29.27 10.55
C SER A 92 2.40 29.22 11.89
N SER A 93 1.19 28.67 11.95
CA SER A 93 0.42 28.55 13.20
C SER A 93 1.18 27.68 14.21
N TYR A 94 1.33 28.18 15.42
CA TYR A 94 2.03 27.52 16.52
C TYR A 94 1.16 26.43 17.17
N ILE A 95 1.76 25.27 17.46
CA ILE A 95 1.13 24.17 18.18
C ILE A 95 1.68 24.21 19.61
N SER A 96 0.81 24.57 20.56
CA SER A 96 1.20 24.67 21.97
C SER A 96 1.36 23.31 22.64
N LYS A 97 0.42 22.39 22.39
CA LYS A 97 0.44 21.00 22.86
C LYS A 97 -0.63 20.19 22.12
N ALA A 98 -0.30 18.98 21.66
CA ALA A 98 -1.30 18.00 21.23
C ALA A 98 -2.02 17.40 22.45
N ILE A 99 -3.35 17.37 22.44
CA ILE A 99 -4.19 16.77 23.47
C ILE A 99 -4.60 15.37 22.98
N PRO A 100 -4.16 14.29 23.63
CA PRO A 100 -4.62 12.94 23.30
C PRO A 100 -6.03 12.71 23.86
N LEU A 101 -6.88 12.02 23.08
CA LEU A 101 -8.20 11.53 23.54
C LEU A 101 -8.20 10.00 23.60
N ASP A 102 -9.13 9.44 24.38
CA ASP A 102 -9.35 7.99 24.38
C ASP A 102 -9.86 7.49 23.02
N GLY A 103 -9.46 6.28 22.64
CA GLY A 103 -9.78 5.75 21.32
C GLY A 103 -11.16 5.12 21.23
N VAL A 104 -12.04 5.66 20.38
CA VAL A 104 -13.41 5.17 20.15
C VAL A 104 -13.43 3.70 19.70
N SER A 105 -14.27 2.89 20.35
CA SER A 105 -14.44 1.46 20.05
C SER A 105 -15.49 1.21 18.95
N ASN A 106 -15.47 0.01 18.37
CA ASN A 106 -16.52 -0.51 17.50
C ASN A 106 -17.43 -1.56 18.18
N THR A 107 -17.18 -1.88 19.45
CA THR A 107 -17.97 -2.83 20.25
C THR A 107 -18.68 -2.14 21.41
N SER A 108 -19.92 -2.57 21.66
CA SER A 108 -20.75 -2.24 22.83
C SER A 108 -20.25 -2.89 24.13
N SER A 109 -18.94 -2.95 24.33
CA SER A 109 -18.29 -3.46 25.54
C SER A 109 -18.01 -2.38 26.59
N ILE A 110 -18.61 -1.20 26.41
CA ILE A 110 -18.84 -0.21 27.45
C ILE A 110 -20.36 -0.20 27.64
N GLU A 111 -20.85 -0.28 28.89
CA GLU A 111 -22.27 -0.19 29.23
C GLU A 111 -22.79 1.27 29.13
N ASN A 112 -22.42 1.97 28.06
CA ASN A 112 -22.85 3.33 27.75
C ASN A 112 -23.43 3.36 26.32
N SER A 113 -24.46 4.17 26.10
CA SER A 113 -25.33 4.12 24.92
C SER A 113 -24.73 4.66 23.61
N ASP A 114 -23.41 4.89 23.56
CA ASP A 114 -22.75 5.76 22.58
C ASP A 114 -21.84 5.04 21.56
N ALA A 115 -22.14 3.78 21.25
CA ALA A 115 -21.41 3.05 20.22
C ALA A 115 -21.75 3.58 18.81
N LEU A 116 -20.72 4.02 18.07
CA LEU A 116 -20.88 4.55 16.72
C LEU A 116 -21.56 3.53 15.79
N SER A 117 -22.59 3.99 15.09
CA SER A 117 -23.55 3.18 14.33
C SER A 117 -24.13 3.95 13.14
N SER A 118 -25.01 3.33 12.37
CA SER A 118 -25.74 4.01 11.28
C SER A 118 -26.65 5.16 11.77
N SER A 119 -27.00 5.18 13.05
CA SER A 119 -27.82 6.21 13.71
C SER A 119 -27.07 7.09 14.71
N GLN A 120 -25.78 6.82 14.96
CA GLN A 120 -24.94 7.62 15.88
C GLN A 120 -23.53 7.78 15.31
N SER A 121 -23.17 9.00 14.94
CA SER A 121 -21.89 9.38 14.34
C SER A 121 -21.00 10.23 15.25
N SER A 122 -21.51 10.60 16.43
CA SER A 122 -20.88 11.51 17.38
C SER A 122 -20.31 10.77 18.61
N THR A 123 -19.27 11.34 19.21
CA THR A 123 -18.71 10.87 20.50
C THR A 123 -18.39 12.08 21.38
N VAL A 124 -18.69 11.98 22.67
CA VAL A 124 -18.42 13.02 23.68
C VAL A 124 -17.34 12.52 24.65
N TYR A 125 -16.40 13.39 24.97
CA TYR A 125 -15.35 13.18 25.97
C TYR A 125 -15.58 14.14 27.13
N SER A 126 -15.33 13.68 28.36
CA SER A 126 -15.34 14.52 29.55
C SER A 126 -13.92 14.97 29.93
N ASP A 127 -13.83 16.04 30.72
CA ASP A 127 -12.57 16.52 31.32
C ASP A 127 -11.44 16.91 30.34
N VAL A 128 -11.76 17.22 29.08
CA VAL A 128 -10.77 17.63 28.08
C VAL A 128 -10.23 19.02 28.40
N ASN A 129 -8.92 19.11 28.64
CA ASN A 129 -8.25 20.34 29.04
C ASN A 129 -7.80 21.18 27.83
N VAL A 130 -8.59 22.19 27.46
CA VAL A 130 -8.38 23.02 26.26
C VAL A 130 -7.85 24.40 26.64
N PRO A 131 -6.80 24.93 25.95
CA PRO A 131 -6.31 26.30 26.18
C PRO A 131 -7.35 27.38 25.88
N VAL A 132 -7.45 28.39 26.74
CA VAL A 132 -8.26 29.59 26.51
C VAL A 132 -7.69 30.37 25.32
N GLY A 133 -8.56 30.87 24.44
CA GLY A 133 -8.18 31.53 23.18
C GLY A 133 -8.01 30.58 21.99
N THR A 134 -8.21 29.27 22.17
CA THR A 134 -8.42 28.33 21.05
C THR A 134 -9.71 28.69 20.31
N ASP A 135 -9.69 28.79 18.99
CA ASP A 135 -10.88 28.98 18.14
C ASP A 135 -10.97 27.94 17.00
N ASN A 136 -9.89 27.18 16.79
CA ASN A 136 -9.74 26.18 15.75
C ASN A 136 -9.04 24.93 16.26
N PHE A 137 -9.32 23.80 15.61
CA PHE A 137 -8.61 22.54 15.82
C PHE A 137 -8.12 21.97 14.50
N LEU A 138 -6.94 21.36 14.57
CA LEU A 138 -6.63 20.22 13.70
C LEU A 138 -6.93 18.94 14.50
N PHE A 139 -7.76 18.08 13.93
CA PHE A 139 -8.09 16.76 14.46
C PHE A 139 -7.36 15.70 13.65
N TYR A 140 -6.78 14.72 14.34
CA TYR A 140 -6.18 13.53 13.75
C TYR A 140 -6.60 12.27 14.51
N GLY A 141 -6.75 11.17 13.78
CA GLY A 141 -6.88 9.82 14.33
C GLY A 141 -6.58 8.78 13.28
N THR A 142 -6.46 7.51 13.68
CA THR A 142 -6.30 6.38 12.75
C THR A 142 -7.23 5.22 13.13
N SER A 143 -7.44 4.24 12.25
CA SER A 143 -7.81 2.89 12.70
C SER A 143 -6.71 2.33 13.63
N PRO A 144 -6.95 1.20 14.32
CA PRO A 144 -5.86 0.37 14.80
C PRO A 144 -4.87 0.11 13.65
N MET A 145 -3.57 0.34 13.88
CA MET A 145 -2.50 0.14 12.89
C MET A 145 -1.75 -1.16 13.13
N GLY A 146 -1.21 -1.74 12.07
CA GLY A 146 -0.41 -2.95 12.16
C GLY A 146 0.90 -2.75 12.93
N THR A 147 1.30 -3.78 13.68
CA THR A 147 2.56 -3.79 14.48
C THR A 147 3.54 -4.87 14.04
N THR A 148 3.05 -5.94 13.43
CA THR A 148 3.81 -7.01 12.76
C THR A 148 3.63 -6.89 11.24
N PRO A 149 4.52 -7.45 10.39
CA PRO A 149 4.37 -7.34 8.94
C PRO A 149 2.98 -7.75 8.42
N ASP A 150 2.43 -8.88 8.85
CA ASP A 150 1.11 -9.34 8.40
C ASP A 150 -0.03 -8.42 8.85
N THR A 151 0.03 -7.89 10.10
CA THR A 151 -0.96 -6.89 10.54
C THR A 151 -0.79 -5.55 9.84
N LYS A 152 0.43 -5.20 9.37
CA LYS A 152 0.70 -3.97 8.59
C LYS A 152 0.15 -4.03 7.17
N PHE A 153 0.11 -5.20 6.52
CA PHE A 153 -0.65 -5.34 5.26
C PHE A 153 -2.16 -5.32 5.49
N ASN A 154 -2.65 -5.95 6.56
CA ASN A 154 -4.09 -6.05 6.81
C ASN A 154 -4.74 -4.72 7.29
N GLN A 155 -4.04 -3.98 8.16
CA GLN A 155 -4.57 -2.79 8.84
C GLN A 155 -3.94 -1.47 8.37
N GLY A 156 -2.90 -1.56 7.53
CA GLY A 156 -2.05 -0.42 7.17
C GLY A 156 -1.19 0.09 8.34
N VAL A 157 -0.23 0.97 8.03
CA VAL A 157 0.60 1.66 9.02
C VAL A 157 1.22 2.95 8.48
N ILE A 158 1.28 3.99 9.33
CA ILE A 158 2.01 5.24 9.08
C ILE A 158 2.77 5.66 10.34
N THR A 159 3.85 6.41 10.17
CA THR A 159 4.49 7.19 11.25
C THR A 159 4.05 8.64 11.20
N ASN A 160 4.11 9.35 12.33
CA ASN A 160 3.81 10.78 12.42
C ASN A 160 4.59 11.45 13.56
N ASN A 161 4.59 12.78 13.58
CA ASN A 161 5.27 13.59 14.60
C ASN A 161 4.32 14.53 15.38
N LEU A 162 3.02 14.22 15.47
CA LEU A 162 2.00 15.12 16.05
C LEU A 162 2.30 15.60 17.48
N THR A 163 2.97 14.78 18.27
CA THR A 163 3.33 15.09 19.67
C THR A 163 4.62 15.90 19.83
N SER A 164 5.39 16.09 18.76
CA SER A 164 6.65 16.86 18.75
C SER A 164 6.65 18.03 17.76
N ALA A 165 5.67 18.13 16.87
CA ALA A 165 5.48 19.26 15.98
C ALA A 165 5.15 20.55 16.78
N THR A 166 5.93 21.60 16.53
CA THR A 166 5.78 22.93 17.17
C THR A 166 5.02 23.94 16.30
N THR A 167 4.87 23.66 15.00
CA THR A 167 4.08 24.45 14.05
C THR A 167 3.36 23.52 13.09
N VAL A 168 2.30 24.00 12.45
CA VAL A 168 1.53 23.21 11.47
C VAL A 168 2.41 22.72 10.31
N ASP A 169 3.36 23.52 9.82
CA ASP A 169 4.29 23.11 8.75
C ASP A 169 5.18 21.91 9.12
N ASN A 170 5.49 21.76 10.41
CA ASN A 170 6.32 20.68 10.92
C ASN A 170 5.58 19.34 10.97
N ILE A 171 4.24 19.32 10.94
CA ILE A 171 3.45 18.08 10.95
C ILE A 171 3.68 17.32 9.63
N HIS A 172 4.00 16.03 9.76
CA HIS A 172 4.05 15.10 8.63
C HIS A 172 3.58 13.70 9.04
N PHE A 173 3.17 12.94 8.03
CA PHE A 173 2.82 11.53 8.09
C PHE A 173 3.57 10.78 7.00
N ASP A 174 4.25 9.69 7.34
CA ASP A 174 5.03 8.91 6.39
C ASP A 174 4.46 7.50 6.25
N LEU A 175 4.48 6.97 5.02
CA LEU A 175 4.24 5.54 4.79
C LEU A 175 5.40 4.73 5.37
N GLU A 176 5.10 3.66 6.12
CA GLU A 176 6.18 2.79 6.62
C GLU A 176 6.74 1.92 5.48
N LYS A 177 8.07 1.95 5.33
CA LYS A 177 8.81 1.16 4.33
C LYS A 177 8.95 -0.31 4.74
N ILE A 178 8.89 -1.21 3.77
CA ILE A 178 9.22 -2.62 3.99
C ILE A 178 10.72 -2.75 4.26
N SER A 179 11.08 -3.48 5.32
CA SER A 179 12.46 -3.54 5.81
C SER A 179 13.38 -4.27 4.82
N ARG A 180 14.39 -3.56 4.31
CA ARG A 180 15.46 -4.12 3.46
C ARG A 180 16.58 -4.83 4.25
N SER A 181 16.43 -5.02 5.56
CA SER A 181 17.44 -5.73 6.35
C SER A 181 17.57 -7.20 5.91
N GLY A 182 18.77 -7.78 6.04
CA GLY A 182 19.00 -9.21 5.80
C GLY A 182 18.99 -9.70 4.35
N LEU A 183 18.72 -8.86 3.34
CA LEU A 183 18.64 -9.29 1.92
C LEU A 183 20.00 -9.77 1.33
N ASN A 184 21.14 -9.27 1.83
CA ASN A 184 22.44 -9.51 1.21
C ASN A 184 22.94 -10.96 1.32
N ALA A 185 22.64 -11.63 2.43
CA ALA A 185 23.08 -13.01 2.67
C ALA A 185 22.48 -13.99 1.65
N PRO A 186 21.13 -14.11 1.50
CA PRO A 186 20.55 -15.01 0.52
C PRO A 186 20.88 -14.62 -0.93
N LYS A 187 21.01 -13.33 -1.25
CA LYS A 187 21.54 -12.90 -2.57
C LYS A 187 22.93 -13.50 -2.85
N THR A 188 23.82 -13.48 -1.86
CA THR A 188 25.18 -14.06 -1.98
C THR A 188 25.12 -15.58 -2.13
N THR A 189 24.29 -16.25 -1.34
CA THR A 189 24.10 -17.71 -1.37
C THR A 189 23.52 -18.19 -2.70
N LEU A 190 22.42 -17.60 -3.16
CA LEU A 190 21.75 -17.95 -4.42
C LEU A 190 22.63 -17.68 -5.64
N SER A 191 23.29 -16.52 -5.70
CA SER A 191 24.21 -16.20 -6.81
C SER A 191 25.44 -17.12 -6.83
N SER A 192 25.94 -17.56 -5.67
CA SER A 192 27.05 -18.52 -5.60
C SER A 192 26.66 -19.92 -6.09
N TRP A 193 25.45 -20.39 -5.77
CA TRP A 193 24.92 -21.66 -6.27
C TRP A 193 24.66 -21.61 -7.79
N LEU A 194 23.97 -20.58 -8.28
CA LEU A 194 23.76 -20.35 -9.72
C LEU A 194 25.08 -20.24 -10.50
N LYS A 195 26.09 -19.58 -9.94
CA LYS A 195 27.44 -19.51 -10.51
C LYS A 195 28.10 -20.89 -10.58
N SER A 196 27.88 -21.76 -9.59
CA SER A 196 28.43 -23.12 -9.57
C SER A 196 27.79 -24.00 -10.66
N ILE A 197 26.49 -23.85 -10.89
CA ILE A 197 25.77 -24.47 -12.02
C ILE A 197 26.34 -23.94 -13.35
N ALA A 198 26.46 -22.62 -13.54
CA ALA A 198 27.09 -22.03 -14.73
C ALA A 198 28.55 -22.49 -14.94
N ALA A 199 29.28 -22.80 -13.87
CA ALA A 199 30.67 -23.26 -13.90
C ALA A 199 30.84 -24.78 -14.10
N ALA A 200 29.75 -25.56 -14.19
CA ALA A 200 29.81 -27.01 -14.36
C ALA A 200 30.66 -27.44 -15.58
N LYS A 201 31.45 -28.49 -15.39
CA LYS A 201 32.40 -29.00 -16.39
C LYS A 201 32.68 -30.47 -16.16
N ALA A 202 33.03 -31.19 -17.23
CA ALA A 202 33.45 -32.58 -17.21
C ALA A 202 34.25 -32.91 -18.46
N VAL A 203 34.94 -34.04 -18.47
CA VAL A 203 35.51 -34.60 -19.71
C VAL A 203 34.37 -35.12 -20.60
N VAL A 204 34.30 -34.62 -21.84
CA VAL A 204 33.34 -35.06 -22.88
C VAL A 204 34.01 -36.06 -23.82
N GLY A 205 33.31 -37.13 -24.15
CA GLY A 205 33.78 -38.18 -25.08
C GLY A 205 35.16 -38.75 -24.71
N SER A 206 36.08 -38.75 -25.67
CA SER A 206 37.46 -39.22 -25.51
C SER A 206 38.49 -38.12 -25.25
N GLU A 207 38.06 -36.91 -24.85
CA GLU A 207 38.99 -35.81 -24.53
C GLU A 207 39.78 -36.07 -23.23
N SER A 208 40.85 -35.29 -23.02
CA SER A 208 41.68 -35.34 -21.80
C SER A 208 41.57 -34.10 -20.91
N VAL A 209 40.78 -33.11 -21.34
CA VAL A 209 40.55 -31.83 -20.67
C VAL A 209 39.06 -31.70 -20.34
N GLU A 210 38.73 -30.99 -19.26
CA GLU A 210 37.33 -30.74 -18.91
C GLU A 210 36.72 -29.66 -19.81
N THR A 211 35.63 -29.99 -20.49
CA THR A 211 34.78 -29.05 -21.21
C THR A 211 33.80 -28.41 -20.21
N ASN A 212 33.77 -27.08 -20.13
CA ASN A 212 32.70 -26.36 -19.45
C ASN A 212 31.51 -26.18 -20.41
N TRP A 213 30.28 -26.41 -19.92
CA TRP A 213 29.09 -26.36 -20.77
C TRP A 213 28.78 -25.00 -21.42
N ALA A 214 29.25 -23.89 -20.84
CA ALA A 214 29.19 -22.57 -21.47
C ALA A 214 29.96 -22.50 -22.81
N SER A 215 31.06 -23.26 -22.90
CA SER A 215 31.98 -23.30 -24.04
C SER A 215 31.54 -24.24 -25.18
N LEU A 216 30.44 -24.98 -25.02
CA LEU A 216 29.88 -25.80 -26.10
C LEU A 216 29.59 -24.92 -27.32
N GLN A 217 29.83 -25.44 -28.52
CA GLN A 217 29.61 -24.70 -29.76
C GLN A 217 28.14 -24.82 -30.21
N GLY A 218 27.49 -25.94 -29.90
CA GLY A 218 26.12 -26.24 -30.35
C GLY A 218 26.06 -26.47 -31.86
N THR A 219 27.12 -27.01 -32.45
CA THR A 219 27.20 -27.31 -33.89
C THR A 219 26.82 -28.74 -34.22
N THR A 220 26.85 -29.64 -33.23
CA THR A 220 26.54 -31.08 -33.40
C THR A 220 25.12 -31.38 -32.95
N ALA A 221 24.28 -31.92 -33.83
CA ALA A 221 22.91 -32.31 -33.47
C ALA A 221 22.89 -33.36 -32.36
N GLY A 222 21.90 -33.28 -31.46
CA GLY A 222 21.78 -34.12 -30.26
C GLY A 222 22.14 -33.34 -28.99
N ASP A 223 22.76 -34.04 -28.03
CA ASP A 223 22.97 -33.54 -26.66
C ASP A 223 23.79 -32.23 -26.59
N GLU A 224 24.72 -31.99 -27.53
CA GLU A 224 25.52 -30.74 -27.54
C GLU A 224 24.63 -29.50 -27.73
N VAL A 225 23.79 -29.52 -28.77
CA VAL A 225 22.82 -28.45 -29.07
C VAL A 225 21.83 -28.30 -27.92
N THR A 226 21.34 -29.42 -27.36
CA THR A 226 20.40 -29.42 -26.24
C THR A 226 21.01 -28.75 -25.00
N LEU A 227 22.22 -29.13 -24.59
CA LEU A 227 22.92 -28.52 -23.45
C LEU A 227 23.33 -27.06 -23.73
N LYS A 228 23.66 -26.71 -24.97
CA LYS A 228 23.95 -25.32 -25.34
C LYS A 228 22.70 -24.43 -25.26
N GLN A 229 21.55 -24.90 -25.72
CA GLN A 229 20.28 -24.19 -25.58
C GLN A 229 19.89 -24.08 -24.10
N ALA A 230 20.07 -25.14 -23.32
CA ALA A 230 19.82 -25.14 -21.87
C ALA A 230 20.71 -24.11 -21.15
N TYR A 231 21.98 -23.97 -21.53
CA TYR A 231 22.87 -22.92 -21.00
C TYR A 231 22.36 -21.51 -21.31
N SER A 232 22.00 -21.26 -22.57
CA SER A 232 21.45 -19.96 -22.99
C SER A 232 20.15 -19.62 -22.25
N ASN A 233 19.26 -20.60 -22.06
CA ASN A 233 18.03 -20.42 -21.29
C ASN A 233 18.33 -20.14 -19.81
N PHE A 234 19.20 -20.93 -19.17
CA PHE A 234 19.60 -20.76 -17.77
C PHE A 234 20.23 -19.37 -17.50
N THR A 235 21.14 -18.93 -18.36
CA THR A 235 21.79 -17.60 -18.28
C THR A 235 20.90 -16.44 -18.76
N SER A 236 19.67 -16.72 -19.21
CA SER A 236 18.65 -15.70 -19.50
C SER A 236 17.75 -15.38 -18.31
N LEU A 237 17.85 -16.14 -17.20
CA LEU A 237 17.03 -15.94 -16.00
C LEU A 237 17.20 -14.53 -15.42
N LYS A 238 16.10 -13.76 -15.40
CA LYS A 238 16.00 -12.45 -14.75
C LYS A 238 15.34 -12.48 -13.38
N ALA A 239 14.36 -13.36 -13.16
CA ALA A 239 13.68 -13.46 -11.88
C ALA A 239 14.62 -14.01 -10.80
N GLY A 240 14.81 -13.24 -9.74
CA GLY A 240 15.74 -13.52 -8.65
C GLY A 240 15.08 -14.01 -7.37
N SER A 241 13.79 -14.35 -7.37
CA SER A 241 13.18 -15.05 -6.24
C SER A 241 13.60 -16.51 -6.21
N ALA A 242 13.60 -17.09 -5.02
CA ALA A 242 13.87 -18.50 -4.80
C ALA A 242 12.90 -19.40 -5.56
N ALA A 243 11.61 -19.03 -5.63
CA ALA A 243 10.62 -19.75 -6.42
C ALA A 243 10.99 -19.79 -7.92
N ALA A 244 11.26 -18.63 -8.55
CA ALA A 244 11.59 -18.59 -9.97
C ALA A 244 12.96 -19.23 -10.29
N ILE A 245 13.92 -19.13 -9.36
CA ILE A 245 15.20 -19.85 -9.44
C ILE A 245 14.97 -21.36 -9.39
N LEU A 246 14.14 -21.86 -8.47
CA LEU A 246 13.82 -23.28 -8.34
C LEU A 246 13.21 -23.82 -9.64
N GLU A 247 12.19 -23.15 -10.20
CA GLU A 247 11.56 -23.54 -11.46
C GLU A 247 12.53 -23.56 -12.64
N THR A 248 13.44 -22.58 -12.71
CA THR A 248 14.47 -22.54 -13.76
C THR A 248 15.47 -23.69 -13.63
N VAL A 249 15.88 -23.99 -12.40
CA VAL A 249 16.78 -25.10 -12.09
C VAL A 249 16.10 -26.46 -12.30
N HIS A 250 14.79 -26.55 -12.06
CA HIS A 250 13.98 -27.74 -12.31
C HIS A 250 13.92 -28.09 -13.80
N ARG A 251 13.62 -27.11 -14.65
CA ARG A 251 13.68 -27.28 -16.13
C ARG A 251 15.07 -27.72 -16.61
N LEU A 252 16.13 -27.13 -16.06
CA LEU A 252 17.49 -27.51 -16.39
C LEU A 252 17.79 -28.96 -15.96
N TYR A 253 17.31 -29.37 -14.79
CA TYR A 253 17.42 -30.76 -14.33
C TYR A 253 16.72 -31.73 -15.29
N ASP A 254 15.47 -31.46 -15.68
CA ASP A 254 14.71 -32.32 -16.59
C ASP A 254 15.34 -32.42 -17.99
N VAL A 255 16.05 -31.38 -18.46
CA VAL A 255 16.85 -31.45 -19.69
C VAL A 255 18.12 -32.30 -19.50
N CYS A 256 18.82 -32.17 -18.37
CA CYS A 256 20.06 -32.91 -18.12
C CYS A 256 19.82 -34.38 -17.74
N TYR A 257 18.71 -34.71 -17.08
CA TYR A 257 18.43 -36.05 -16.57
C TYR A 257 18.43 -37.17 -17.63
N PRO A 258 17.72 -37.06 -18.78
CA PRO A 258 17.76 -38.10 -19.81
C PRO A 258 19.16 -38.26 -20.42
N ILE A 259 19.93 -37.17 -20.56
CA ILE A 259 21.31 -37.20 -21.07
C ILE A 259 22.23 -37.95 -20.07
N PHE A 260 22.05 -37.69 -18.77
CA PHE A 260 22.77 -38.40 -17.70
C PHE A 260 22.41 -39.89 -17.61
N LYS A 261 21.14 -40.26 -17.82
CA LYS A 261 20.71 -41.68 -17.81
C LYS A 261 21.04 -42.41 -19.12
N GLY A 262 21.37 -41.69 -20.19
CA GLY A 262 21.83 -42.22 -21.48
C GLY A 262 23.28 -42.74 -21.44
N SER A 263 23.88 -42.90 -22.62
CA SER A 263 25.24 -43.48 -22.78
C SER A 263 26.08 -42.76 -23.85
N GLY A 264 25.92 -41.44 -23.96
CA GLY A 264 26.63 -40.59 -24.94
C GLY A 264 27.79 -39.79 -24.36
N ASP A 265 28.55 -39.13 -25.23
CA ASP A 265 29.76 -38.36 -24.87
C ASP A 265 29.51 -37.26 -23.81
N TYR A 266 28.29 -36.72 -23.76
CA TYR A 266 27.87 -35.65 -22.85
C TYR A 266 27.32 -36.13 -21.49
N GLN A 267 27.22 -37.44 -21.26
CA GLN A 267 26.64 -38.02 -20.03
C GLN A 267 27.29 -37.45 -18.75
N LYS A 268 28.63 -37.38 -18.73
CA LYS A 268 29.39 -36.87 -17.57
C LYS A 268 29.19 -35.36 -17.36
N LEU A 269 28.98 -34.60 -18.44
CA LEU A 269 28.72 -33.17 -18.35
C LEU A 269 27.32 -32.90 -17.79
N ALA A 270 26.31 -33.64 -18.27
CA ALA A 270 24.97 -33.63 -17.68
C ALA A 270 24.97 -34.05 -16.21
N GLN A 271 25.75 -35.07 -15.83
CA GLN A 271 25.94 -35.46 -14.44
C GLN A 271 26.56 -34.33 -13.60
N ALA A 272 27.60 -33.66 -14.10
CA ALA A 272 28.24 -32.55 -13.40
C ALA A 272 27.28 -31.36 -13.19
N ILE A 273 26.44 -31.04 -14.18
CA ILE A 273 25.38 -30.03 -14.05
C ILE A 273 24.37 -30.45 -12.98
N ILE A 274 23.88 -31.70 -13.00
CA ILE A 274 22.97 -32.26 -11.99
C ILE A 274 23.59 -32.20 -10.57
N THR A 275 24.88 -32.51 -10.43
CA THR A 275 25.58 -32.41 -9.13
C THR A 275 25.67 -30.96 -8.65
N ALA A 276 25.92 -30.00 -9.55
CA ALA A 276 25.90 -28.58 -9.21
C ALA A 276 24.49 -28.09 -8.82
N ILE A 277 23.45 -28.60 -9.47
CA ILE A 277 22.04 -28.35 -9.12
C ILE A 277 21.74 -28.88 -7.71
N GLN A 278 22.10 -30.13 -7.40
CA GLN A 278 21.90 -30.70 -6.06
C GLN A 278 22.56 -29.88 -4.96
N GLY A 279 23.67 -29.19 -5.25
CA GLY A 279 24.24 -28.16 -4.39
C GLY A 279 24.71 -28.66 -3.02
N THR A 280 24.90 -27.74 -2.08
CA THR A 280 25.27 -28.05 -0.69
C THR A 280 24.01 -28.18 0.19
N GLU A 281 24.18 -28.40 1.49
CA GLU A 281 23.04 -28.35 2.43
C GLU A 281 22.57 -26.91 2.71
N ASP A 282 23.47 -25.92 2.57
CA ASP A 282 23.14 -24.50 2.75
C ASP A 282 22.37 -23.91 1.56
N CYS A 283 22.56 -24.47 0.36
CA CYS A 283 21.88 -24.08 -0.88
C CYS A 283 21.92 -25.21 -1.91
N GLY A 284 20.75 -25.75 -2.24
CA GLY A 284 20.62 -26.87 -3.16
C GLY A 284 19.25 -27.53 -3.07
N VAL A 285 19.01 -28.49 -3.95
CA VAL A 285 17.72 -29.20 -4.08
C VAL A 285 17.87 -30.70 -3.87
N SER A 286 16.86 -31.29 -3.24
CA SER A 286 16.60 -32.73 -3.27
C SER A 286 15.82 -33.09 -4.53
N TYR A 287 15.99 -34.32 -4.98
CA TYR A 287 15.33 -34.89 -6.15
C TYR A 287 14.60 -36.18 -5.74
N THR A 288 13.36 -36.32 -6.20
CA THR A 288 12.61 -37.58 -6.14
C THR A 288 12.43 -38.13 -7.55
N GLU A 289 12.74 -39.41 -7.77
CA GLU A 289 12.47 -40.07 -9.06
C GLU A 289 10.96 -40.09 -9.33
N PRO A 290 10.49 -39.83 -10.57
CA PRO A 290 9.07 -39.91 -10.92
C PRO A 290 8.51 -41.31 -10.61
N THR A 291 7.36 -41.38 -9.95
CA THR A 291 6.71 -42.65 -9.60
C THR A 291 5.49 -42.91 -10.47
N GLY A 292 5.56 -43.96 -11.30
CA GLY A 292 4.44 -44.42 -12.11
C GLY A 292 4.12 -43.52 -13.31
N SER A 293 3.13 -42.63 -13.18
CA SER A 293 2.57 -41.83 -14.27
C SER A 293 3.07 -40.38 -14.35
N GLU A 294 3.96 -39.98 -13.46
CA GLU A 294 4.59 -38.65 -13.45
C GLU A 294 5.58 -38.51 -14.62
N THR A 295 5.49 -37.42 -15.40
CA THR A 295 6.33 -37.19 -16.59
C THR A 295 7.60 -36.38 -16.32
N HIS A 296 7.72 -35.79 -15.13
CA HIS A 296 8.78 -34.87 -14.74
C HIS A 296 9.32 -35.23 -13.35
N SER A 297 10.54 -34.81 -13.05
CA SER A 297 11.10 -34.95 -11.71
C SER A 297 10.35 -34.12 -10.67
N LYS A 298 10.54 -34.41 -9.37
CA LYS A 298 10.17 -33.45 -8.31
C LYS A 298 11.44 -32.91 -7.67
N LEU A 299 11.71 -31.61 -7.88
CA LEU A 299 12.78 -30.87 -7.21
C LEU A 299 12.20 -30.03 -6.08
N GLU A 300 12.79 -30.15 -4.90
CA GLU A 300 12.42 -29.39 -3.71
C GLU A 300 13.68 -28.87 -3.03
N TRP A 301 13.61 -27.69 -2.40
CA TRP A 301 14.70 -27.21 -1.56
C TRP A 301 15.07 -28.24 -0.49
N LYS A 302 16.37 -28.51 -0.31
CA LYS A 302 16.83 -29.41 0.76
C LYS A 302 16.36 -28.93 2.12
N SER A 303 16.11 -29.87 3.04
CA SER A 303 15.65 -29.57 4.40
C SER A 303 16.62 -28.70 5.21
N GLY A 304 17.92 -28.72 4.89
CA GLY A 304 18.94 -27.84 5.48
C GLY A 304 18.88 -26.38 5.03
N VAL A 305 18.23 -26.06 3.90
CA VAL A 305 18.19 -24.71 3.35
C VAL A 305 17.31 -23.81 4.22
N SER A 306 17.89 -22.70 4.69
CA SER A 306 17.20 -21.74 5.55
C SER A 306 16.05 -21.06 4.81
N ASN A 307 14.97 -20.75 5.55
CA ASN A 307 13.83 -19.99 5.03
C ASN A 307 14.26 -18.67 4.36
N THR A 308 15.29 -17.99 4.89
CA THR A 308 15.86 -16.78 4.28
C THR A 308 16.37 -16.97 2.85
N VAL A 309 16.74 -18.19 2.45
CA VAL A 309 17.20 -18.56 1.10
C VAL A 309 16.05 -19.12 0.26
N LYS A 310 15.28 -20.10 0.77
CA LYS A 310 14.22 -20.77 -0.01
C LYS A 310 12.91 -19.99 -0.13
N GLU A 311 12.68 -19.00 0.73
CA GLU A 311 11.57 -18.04 0.67
C GLU A 311 12.10 -16.63 0.30
N PHE A 312 13.22 -16.54 -0.42
CA PHE A 312 13.76 -15.24 -0.87
C PHE A 312 12.91 -14.69 -2.03
N PRO A 313 12.45 -13.42 -2.02
CA PRO A 313 12.55 -12.40 -0.97
C PRO A 313 11.32 -12.30 -0.05
N THR A 314 10.31 -13.17 -0.24
CA THR A 314 9.01 -13.13 0.44
C THR A 314 9.09 -13.29 1.96
N TYR A 315 10.15 -13.91 2.51
CA TYR A 315 10.45 -13.94 3.95
C TYR A 315 10.59 -12.55 4.59
N GLN A 316 10.95 -11.52 3.81
CA GLN A 316 10.96 -10.10 4.24
C GLN A 316 9.75 -9.32 3.72
N ASN A 317 8.73 -10.03 3.22
CA ASN A 317 7.48 -9.49 2.69
C ASN A 317 7.62 -8.65 1.41
N PHE A 318 8.67 -8.86 0.63
CA PHE A 318 8.74 -8.32 -0.73
C PHE A 318 7.98 -9.22 -1.72
N PRO A 319 7.42 -8.66 -2.81
CA PRO A 319 6.95 -9.43 -3.97
C PRO A 319 8.07 -10.29 -4.57
N ASP A 320 7.74 -11.41 -5.21
CA ASP A 320 8.74 -12.29 -5.82
C ASP A 320 9.57 -11.58 -6.92
N GLY A 321 8.89 -10.87 -7.82
CA GLY A 321 9.51 -10.12 -8.91
C GLY A 321 10.26 -8.86 -8.50
N SER A 322 10.38 -8.55 -7.20
CA SER A 322 11.14 -7.39 -6.73
C SER A 322 12.67 -7.60 -6.86
N MET A 323 13.12 -8.85 -7.02
CA MET A 323 14.55 -9.18 -7.09
C MET A 323 14.91 -9.58 -8.51
N VAL A 324 15.89 -8.87 -9.09
CA VAL A 324 16.31 -9.05 -10.49
C VAL A 324 17.75 -9.54 -10.54
N LEU A 325 17.98 -10.60 -11.31
CA LEU A 325 19.27 -11.13 -11.69
C LEU A 325 19.74 -10.54 -13.02
N THR A 326 21.05 -10.33 -13.12
CA THR A 326 21.78 -10.05 -14.35
C THR A 326 22.96 -10.98 -14.47
N TRP A 327 23.32 -11.35 -15.71
CA TRP A 327 24.43 -12.25 -16.00
C TRP A 327 25.54 -11.50 -16.74
N SER A 328 26.79 -11.72 -16.33
CA SER A 328 27.93 -11.11 -17.02
C SER A 328 28.18 -11.76 -18.39
N ALA A 329 28.74 -11.00 -19.33
CA ALA A 329 29.18 -11.50 -20.64
C ALA A 329 30.48 -12.33 -20.58
N ALA A 330 30.83 -12.88 -19.41
CA ALA A 330 31.97 -13.78 -19.24
C ALA A 330 31.60 -15.22 -19.65
N THR A 331 32.61 -16.07 -19.81
CA THR A 331 32.42 -17.52 -20.06
C THR A 331 33.20 -18.31 -18.99
N PRO A 332 32.52 -18.97 -18.03
CA PRO A 332 31.07 -18.98 -17.81
C PRO A 332 30.54 -17.62 -17.33
N ALA A 333 29.28 -17.34 -17.65
CA ALA A 333 28.56 -16.16 -17.17
C ALA A 333 28.42 -16.18 -15.65
N VAL A 334 28.52 -15.00 -15.03
CA VAL A 334 28.44 -14.84 -13.57
C VAL A 334 27.15 -14.08 -13.22
N PRO A 335 26.26 -14.64 -12.37
CA PRO A 335 25.05 -13.96 -11.95
C PRO A 335 25.35 -12.92 -10.86
N SER A 336 24.59 -11.82 -10.89
CA SER A 336 24.59 -10.79 -9.86
C SER A 336 23.18 -10.21 -9.68
N TYR A 337 22.86 -9.70 -8.50
CA TYR A 337 21.59 -9.01 -8.28
C TYR A 337 21.70 -7.52 -8.62
N VAL A 338 20.64 -6.97 -9.20
CA VAL A 338 20.47 -5.52 -9.34
C VAL A 338 20.35 -4.87 -7.96
N ALA A 339 20.88 -3.65 -7.82
CA ALA A 339 20.80 -2.86 -6.60
C ALA A 339 19.34 -2.46 -6.29
N GLU A 340 18.95 -2.51 -5.01
CA GLU A 340 17.56 -2.20 -4.61
C GLU A 340 17.24 -0.69 -4.66
N THR A 341 18.27 0.15 -4.78
CA THR A 341 18.18 1.61 -4.95
C THR A 341 18.54 1.97 -6.38
N GLN A 342 17.58 2.46 -7.16
CA GLN A 342 17.81 2.91 -8.54
C GLN A 342 17.27 4.32 -8.77
N SER A 343 18.04 5.13 -9.51
CA SER A 343 17.58 6.42 -10.01
C SER A 343 16.41 6.20 -10.99
N ALA A 344 15.41 7.09 -10.99
CA ALA A 344 14.32 7.02 -11.96
C ALA A 344 14.83 7.44 -13.36
N THR A 345 15.40 6.50 -14.10
CA THR A 345 15.98 6.73 -15.44
C THR A 345 15.32 5.84 -16.49
N PRO A 346 15.08 6.32 -17.73
CA PRO A 346 14.45 5.50 -18.79
C PRO A 346 15.22 4.22 -19.15
N SER A 347 16.51 4.15 -18.80
CA SER A 347 17.39 2.98 -19.01
C SER A 347 17.30 1.92 -17.91
N GLN A 348 16.62 2.19 -16.79
CA GLN A 348 16.48 1.28 -15.66
C GLN A 348 15.01 0.90 -15.47
N ASN A 349 14.60 -0.22 -16.07
CA ASN A 349 13.21 -0.66 -16.06
C ASN A 349 12.83 -1.57 -14.87
N ASN A 350 13.66 -1.70 -13.82
CA ASN A 350 13.37 -2.58 -12.69
C ASN A 350 12.93 -1.75 -11.47
N MET A 351 11.93 -2.23 -10.73
CA MET A 351 11.44 -1.61 -9.49
C MET A 351 12.56 -1.07 -8.58
N ASN A 352 12.41 0.18 -8.12
CA ASN A 352 13.19 0.69 -7.00
C ASN A 352 12.62 0.20 -5.66
N VAL A 353 13.05 -0.98 -5.24
CA VAL A 353 12.60 -1.67 -4.02
C VAL A 353 12.82 -0.82 -2.74
N SER A 354 13.72 0.17 -2.74
CA SER A 354 13.89 1.12 -1.62
C SER A 354 12.73 2.09 -1.38
N LYS A 355 11.74 2.10 -2.28
CA LYS A 355 10.52 2.92 -2.24
C LYS A 355 9.27 2.11 -1.86
N LEU A 356 9.42 0.81 -1.58
CA LEU A 356 8.30 -0.07 -1.27
C LEU A 356 7.82 0.09 0.17
N CYS A 357 6.53 0.35 0.34
CA CYS A 357 5.85 0.64 1.59
C CYS A 357 4.66 -0.31 1.82
N TYR A 358 4.25 -0.43 3.09
CA TYR A 358 2.95 -0.99 3.44
C TYR A 358 1.80 -0.05 3.02
N PRO A 359 0.55 -0.53 2.93
CA PRO A 359 -0.62 0.32 2.73
C PRO A 359 -0.79 1.35 3.85
N ALA A 360 -1.47 2.46 3.56
CA ALA A 360 -1.89 3.40 4.59
C ALA A 360 -2.98 2.74 5.48
N PRO A 361 -3.07 3.06 6.78
CA PRO A 361 -4.24 2.70 7.57
C PRO A 361 -5.39 3.65 7.22
N VAL A 362 -6.58 3.41 7.77
CA VAL A 362 -7.60 4.47 7.80
C VAL A 362 -7.04 5.63 8.61
N ALA A 363 -6.95 6.80 7.99
CA ALA A 363 -6.61 8.05 8.65
C ALA A 363 -7.82 8.98 8.67
N TYR A 364 -8.01 9.68 9.79
CA TYR A 364 -9.09 10.61 10.02
C TYR A 364 -8.54 12.02 10.22
N TYR A 365 -9.19 13.01 9.62
CA TYR A 365 -8.71 14.39 9.58
C TYR A 365 -9.87 15.40 9.66
N ALA A 366 -9.67 16.48 10.43
CA ALA A 366 -10.45 17.70 10.27
C ALA A 366 -9.58 18.94 10.49
N ASN A 367 -9.72 19.94 9.60
CA ASN A 367 -9.43 21.34 9.89
C ASN A 367 -10.77 22.04 10.11
N THR A 368 -10.99 22.52 11.33
CA THR A 368 -12.32 22.97 11.74
C THR A 368 -12.24 24.11 12.75
N PRO A 369 -13.14 25.11 12.65
CA PRO A 369 -13.45 25.95 13.79
C PRO A 369 -14.22 25.14 14.84
N LEU A 370 -14.39 25.71 16.03
CA LEU A 370 -15.20 25.10 17.09
C LEU A 370 -16.54 25.81 17.28
N ARG A 371 -17.49 25.11 17.92
CA ARG A 371 -18.63 25.71 18.63
C ARG A 371 -18.31 25.63 20.12
N SER A 372 -18.63 26.67 20.90
CA SER A 372 -18.51 26.62 22.36
C SER A 372 -19.83 26.95 23.05
N SER A 373 -19.95 26.54 24.31
CA SER A 373 -20.97 27.03 25.23
C SER A 373 -20.38 27.21 26.62
N ASP A 374 -20.85 28.24 27.32
CA ASP A 374 -20.58 28.49 28.73
C ASP A 374 -21.68 27.89 29.63
N SER A 375 -22.64 27.13 29.07
CA SER A 375 -23.73 26.51 29.83
C SER A 375 -23.28 25.30 30.64
N ASN A 376 -23.73 25.20 31.89
CA ASN A 376 -23.52 24.04 32.75
C ASN A 376 -24.73 23.07 32.77
N SER A 377 -25.73 23.29 31.92
CA SER A 377 -26.88 22.39 31.74
C SER A 377 -26.56 21.26 30.76
N SER A 378 -27.10 20.06 30.98
CA SER A 378 -27.09 18.96 30.00
C SER A 378 -27.54 19.41 28.61
N PHE A 379 -26.79 19.04 27.57
CA PHE A 379 -27.10 19.34 26.17
C PHE A 379 -27.34 18.06 25.36
N ASN A 380 -28.37 18.07 24.51
CA ASN A 380 -28.67 16.95 23.61
C ASN A 380 -27.80 17.09 22.34
N TRP A 381 -26.64 16.44 22.34
CA TRP A 381 -25.71 16.44 21.22
C TRP A 381 -26.37 15.91 19.93
N PRO A 382 -26.20 16.57 18.76
CA PRO A 382 -26.63 16.00 17.48
C PRO A 382 -25.90 14.68 17.21
N VAL A 383 -26.63 13.63 16.83
CA VAL A 383 -26.06 12.27 16.69
C VAL A 383 -25.83 11.84 15.24
N MET A 384 -26.18 12.66 14.24
CA MET A 384 -25.96 12.35 12.82
C MET A 384 -25.26 13.51 12.10
N THR A 385 -24.44 13.21 11.10
CA THR A 385 -23.77 14.17 10.20
C THR A 385 -24.68 15.28 9.68
N THR A 386 -25.83 14.93 9.12
CA THR A 386 -26.84 15.88 8.60
C THR A 386 -27.40 16.81 9.68
N THR A 387 -27.54 16.32 10.92
CA THR A 387 -27.97 17.13 12.07
C THR A 387 -26.81 17.93 12.68
N TRP A 388 -25.56 17.49 12.50
CA TRP A 388 -24.36 18.12 13.04
C TRP A 388 -24.00 19.40 12.29
N ASP A 389 -24.03 19.37 10.95
CA ASP A 389 -23.69 20.55 10.15
C ASP A 389 -24.78 21.64 10.24
N ALA A 390 -26.04 21.24 10.45
CA ALA A 390 -27.18 22.15 10.49
C ALA A 390 -27.15 23.08 11.73
N ASN A 391 -26.89 24.38 11.51
CA ASN A 391 -26.75 25.40 12.56
C ASN A 391 -27.93 25.47 13.54
N ASN A 392 -29.16 25.15 13.10
CA ASN A 392 -30.37 25.22 13.92
C ASN A 392 -30.39 24.22 15.09
N ASN A 393 -29.58 23.15 15.05
CA ASN A 393 -29.49 22.17 16.13
C ASN A 393 -28.55 22.58 17.28
N TRP A 394 -27.86 23.72 17.15
CA TRP A 394 -26.84 24.19 18.10
C TRP A 394 -27.30 25.37 18.98
N SER A 395 -28.58 25.34 19.40
CA SER A 395 -29.12 26.36 20.31
C SER A 395 -28.35 26.37 21.64
N GLY A 396 -27.98 27.56 22.11
CA GLY A 396 -27.16 27.72 23.32
C GLY A 396 -25.65 27.61 23.10
N PHE A 397 -25.19 27.35 21.87
CA PHE A 397 -23.79 27.52 21.48
C PHE A 397 -23.59 28.86 20.78
N SER A 398 -22.60 29.61 21.24
CA SER A 398 -22.16 30.87 20.65
C SER A 398 -20.66 31.02 20.89
N ASP A 399 -20.03 32.00 20.25
CA ASP A 399 -18.60 32.28 20.38
C ASP A 399 -17.72 31.10 19.94
N ASN A 400 -17.14 31.22 18.75
CA ASN A 400 -16.26 30.20 18.18
C ASN A 400 -14.86 30.18 18.85
N VAL A 401 -14.74 30.57 20.12
CA VAL A 401 -13.48 30.70 20.87
C VAL A 401 -13.67 30.24 22.31
N VAL A 402 -12.71 29.47 22.82
CA VAL A 402 -12.68 28.98 24.21
C VAL A 402 -12.40 30.13 25.15
N LYS A 403 -13.36 30.40 26.05
CA LYS A 403 -13.27 31.39 27.13
C LYS A 403 -12.89 30.69 28.44
N SER A 404 -12.57 31.48 29.47
CA SER A 404 -12.40 30.97 30.85
C SER A 404 -13.69 30.41 31.46
N THR A 405 -14.85 30.74 30.88
CA THR A 405 -16.19 30.31 31.28
C THR A 405 -16.70 29.09 30.50
N THR A 406 -15.99 28.67 29.45
CA THR A 406 -16.43 27.59 28.57
C THR A 406 -16.45 26.26 29.28
N SER A 407 -17.55 25.54 29.11
CA SER A 407 -17.86 24.24 29.72
C SER A 407 -18.05 23.14 28.67
N MET A 408 -18.51 23.50 27.47
CA MET A 408 -18.79 22.59 26.36
C MET A 408 -18.16 23.09 25.06
N ILE A 409 -17.59 22.17 24.29
CA ILE A 409 -16.98 22.43 22.98
C ILE A 409 -17.41 21.35 22.00
N ALA A 410 -17.67 21.73 20.74
CA ALA A 410 -17.83 20.79 19.62
C ALA A 410 -16.94 21.19 18.44
N LEU A 411 -16.46 20.21 17.68
CA LEU A 411 -15.95 20.45 16.34
C LEU A 411 -17.09 20.93 15.44
N ARG A 412 -16.95 22.08 14.75
CA ARG A 412 -18.02 22.59 13.88
C ARG A 412 -18.24 21.71 12.65
N ASN A 413 -17.15 21.26 12.03
CA ASN A 413 -17.15 20.44 10.82
C ASN A 413 -17.00 18.95 11.20
N ASN A 414 -17.64 18.06 10.43
CA ASN A 414 -17.40 16.62 10.52
C ASN A 414 -15.95 16.25 10.20
N ILE A 415 -15.47 15.18 10.84
CA ILE A 415 -14.21 14.52 10.53
C ILE A 415 -14.34 13.70 9.26
N ASN A 416 -13.43 13.93 8.30
CA ASN A 416 -13.33 13.23 7.03
C ASN A 416 -12.16 12.23 7.04
N TYR A 417 -11.98 11.48 5.96
CA TYR A 417 -10.79 10.65 5.77
C TYR A 417 -9.60 11.49 5.26
N GLY A 418 -8.41 11.24 5.82
CA GLY A 418 -7.13 11.77 5.33
C GLY A 418 -6.46 10.89 4.26
N VAL A 419 -7.10 9.78 3.89
CA VAL A 419 -6.63 8.81 2.88
C VAL A 419 -7.64 8.66 1.76
N ALA A 420 -7.16 8.22 0.61
CA ALA A 420 -7.96 7.79 -0.53
C ALA A 420 -8.06 6.25 -0.55
N SER A 421 -9.01 5.72 -1.33
CA SER A 421 -9.18 4.28 -1.54
C SER A 421 -9.07 3.94 -3.02
N LEU A 422 -8.27 2.93 -3.35
CA LEU A 422 -8.30 2.26 -4.66
C LEU A 422 -9.18 1.01 -4.53
N GLN A 423 -10.30 0.98 -5.25
CA GLN A 423 -11.05 -0.25 -5.52
C GLN A 423 -10.48 -0.91 -6.77
N THR A 424 -10.05 -2.17 -6.67
CA THR A 424 -9.46 -2.93 -7.78
C THR A 424 -10.28 -4.19 -8.06
N SER A 425 -10.63 -4.43 -9.33
CA SER A 425 -11.13 -5.73 -9.81
C SER A 425 -10.35 -6.17 -11.04
N VAL A 426 -10.22 -7.47 -11.28
CA VAL A 426 -9.46 -8.02 -12.42
C VAL A 426 -10.28 -9.09 -13.13
N ILE A 427 -10.32 -9.06 -14.46
CA ILE A 427 -11.01 -10.03 -15.32
C ILE A 427 -10.13 -10.42 -16.50
N CYS A 428 -10.38 -11.58 -17.10
CA CYS A 428 -9.86 -11.93 -18.43
C CYS A 428 -10.93 -11.64 -19.48
N LYS A 429 -10.54 -10.99 -20.59
CA LYS A 429 -11.47 -10.64 -21.68
C LYS A 429 -12.03 -11.87 -22.38
N GLU A 430 -11.20 -12.89 -22.56
CA GLU A 430 -11.50 -14.12 -23.31
C GLU A 430 -10.94 -15.34 -22.55
N SER A 431 -11.48 -16.54 -22.82
CA SER A 431 -10.99 -17.80 -22.26
C SER A 431 -9.68 -18.31 -22.91
N THR A 432 -9.13 -17.54 -23.84
CA THR A 432 -7.87 -17.83 -24.51
C THR A 432 -7.12 -16.52 -24.70
N LEU A 433 -5.88 -16.46 -24.20
CA LEU A 433 -5.03 -15.28 -24.28
C LEU A 433 -3.75 -15.62 -25.06
N LEU A 434 -3.24 -14.69 -25.86
CA LEU A 434 -1.97 -14.88 -26.57
C LEU A 434 -0.79 -14.47 -25.68
N ASP A 435 0.25 -15.29 -25.67
CA ASP A 435 1.53 -14.98 -25.03
C ASP A 435 2.49 -14.19 -25.97
N ASN A 436 3.70 -13.88 -25.48
CA ASN A 436 4.73 -13.15 -26.23
C ASN A 436 5.48 -14.00 -27.29
N ALA A 437 4.97 -15.19 -27.61
CA ALA A 437 5.33 -16.01 -28.77
C ALA A 437 4.13 -16.21 -29.73
N ASP A 438 3.02 -15.49 -29.52
CA ASP A 438 1.74 -15.68 -30.21
C ASP A 438 1.14 -17.09 -29.99
N VAL A 439 1.49 -17.75 -28.89
CA VAL A 439 0.92 -19.04 -28.47
C VAL A 439 -0.35 -18.80 -27.67
N ALA A 440 -1.40 -19.56 -27.98
CA ALA A 440 -2.69 -19.50 -27.31
C ALA A 440 -2.67 -20.26 -25.97
N ILE A 441 -2.87 -19.52 -24.88
CA ILE A 441 -2.95 -20.05 -23.51
C ILE A 441 -4.42 -20.10 -23.10
N ASN A 442 -4.91 -21.28 -22.73
CA ASN A 442 -6.29 -21.45 -22.29
C ASN A 442 -6.44 -21.05 -20.82
N VAL A 443 -7.34 -20.12 -20.56
CA VAL A 443 -7.76 -19.70 -19.22
C VAL A 443 -9.18 -20.20 -19.01
N THR A 444 -9.44 -20.86 -17.89
CA THR A 444 -10.79 -21.37 -17.57
C THR A 444 -11.11 -21.06 -16.11
N ASN A 445 -12.38 -21.17 -15.70
CA ASN A 445 -12.76 -20.90 -14.31
C ASN A 445 -12.15 -21.88 -13.28
N SER A 446 -11.57 -23.02 -13.72
CA SER A 446 -10.75 -23.90 -12.87
C SER A 446 -9.25 -23.64 -13.00
N ASN A 447 -8.81 -23.09 -14.14
CA ASN A 447 -7.43 -22.83 -14.52
C ASN A 447 -7.27 -21.33 -14.83
N VAL A 448 -7.51 -20.52 -13.80
CA VAL A 448 -7.53 -19.04 -13.83
C VAL A 448 -6.24 -18.49 -13.21
N PHE A 449 -6.04 -17.18 -13.25
CA PHE A 449 -4.96 -16.51 -12.51
C PHE A 449 -5.47 -15.98 -11.15
N PRO A 450 -5.08 -16.58 -10.01
CA PRO A 450 -5.26 -15.96 -8.69
C PRO A 450 -4.54 -14.62 -8.62
N VAL A 451 -5.19 -13.61 -8.06
CA VAL A 451 -4.54 -12.35 -7.66
C VAL A 451 -3.95 -12.56 -6.28
N THR A 452 -2.66 -12.26 -6.11
CA THR A 452 -1.95 -12.43 -4.82
C THR A 452 -1.37 -11.12 -4.28
N GLY A 453 -1.44 -10.03 -5.05
CA GLY A 453 -1.08 -8.71 -4.59
C GLY A 453 -1.39 -7.59 -5.59
N ILE A 454 -1.46 -6.36 -5.07
CA ILE A 454 -1.62 -5.13 -5.85
C ILE A 454 -0.48 -4.19 -5.48
N ILE A 455 0.18 -3.60 -6.48
CA ILE A 455 1.36 -2.76 -6.30
C ILE A 455 1.12 -1.42 -6.99
N ILE A 456 1.13 -0.33 -6.23
CA ILE A 456 0.67 0.99 -6.65
C ILE A 456 1.86 1.96 -6.64
N GLY A 457 2.33 2.37 -7.82
CA GLY A 457 3.36 3.40 -7.96
C GLY A 457 2.83 4.83 -7.77
N GLY A 458 3.71 5.82 -7.88
CA GLY A 458 3.31 7.23 -7.87
C GLY A 458 2.74 7.74 -6.54
N GLN A 459 3.07 7.08 -5.42
CA GLN A 459 2.59 7.45 -4.08
C GLN A 459 3.53 8.46 -3.40
N PRO A 460 3.02 9.43 -2.64
CA PRO A 460 3.88 10.20 -1.74
C PRO A 460 4.43 9.29 -0.64
N GLU A 461 5.73 9.34 -0.40
CA GLU A 461 6.33 8.67 0.77
C GLU A 461 5.97 9.40 2.09
N SER A 462 5.70 10.70 2.00
CA SER A 462 5.37 11.59 3.10
C SER A 462 4.36 12.66 2.68
N VAL A 463 3.44 12.98 3.57
CA VAL A 463 2.41 14.03 3.43
C VAL A 463 2.40 14.95 4.64
N LYS A 464 1.87 16.17 4.48
CA LYS A 464 1.87 17.22 5.50
C LYS A 464 0.62 17.19 6.39
N TRP A 465 0.47 18.22 7.22
CA TRP A 465 -0.66 18.43 8.15
C TRP A 465 -2.06 18.20 7.56
N ASN A 466 -2.27 18.45 6.27
CA ASN A 466 -3.53 18.26 5.57
C ASN A 466 -3.60 16.94 4.78
N TYR A 467 -2.70 15.97 5.06
CA TYR A 467 -2.49 14.73 4.29
C TYR A 467 -2.20 14.91 2.78
N VAL A 468 -1.82 16.12 2.35
CA VAL A 468 -1.36 16.40 0.98
C VAL A 468 0.16 16.51 1.00
N THR A 469 0.82 16.05 -0.07
CA THR A 469 2.28 16.18 -0.20
C THR A 469 2.69 17.55 -0.76
N THR A 470 3.89 18.00 -0.39
CA THR A 470 4.56 19.14 -1.02
C THR A 470 5.65 18.71 -2.01
N ALA A 471 5.71 17.41 -2.34
CA ALA A 471 6.65 16.88 -3.32
C ALA A 471 6.27 17.30 -4.75
N THR A 472 7.28 17.58 -5.57
CA THR A 472 7.08 17.86 -7.00
C THR A 472 6.88 16.59 -7.83
N GLN A 473 7.27 15.44 -7.29
CA GLN A 473 7.09 14.10 -7.86
C GLN A 473 6.91 13.08 -6.74
N ASN A 474 6.08 12.07 -6.99
CA ASN A 474 5.77 11.01 -6.04
C ASN A 474 6.47 9.71 -6.45
N GLU A 475 7.43 9.24 -5.64
CA GLU A 475 8.28 8.08 -5.94
C GLU A 475 7.97 6.83 -5.11
N GLY A 476 7.07 6.93 -4.13
CA GLY A 476 6.66 5.82 -3.27
C GLY A 476 5.90 4.75 -4.04
N ILE A 477 5.98 3.52 -3.54
CA ILE A 477 5.29 2.36 -4.09
C ILE A 477 4.60 1.63 -2.92
N ILE A 478 3.27 1.52 -2.93
CA ILE A 478 2.54 0.69 -1.96
C ILE A 478 2.48 -0.74 -2.47
N TYR A 479 2.74 -1.72 -1.60
CA TYR A 479 2.45 -3.13 -1.85
C TYR A 479 1.35 -3.61 -0.90
N ASP A 480 0.25 -4.07 -1.47
CA ASP A 480 -0.84 -4.74 -0.78
C ASP A 480 -0.82 -6.24 -1.14
N LYS A 481 -0.30 -7.07 -0.23
CA LYS A 481 -0.33 -8.54 -0.35
C LYS A 481 -1.60 -9.17 0.25
N ASN A 482 -2.39 -8.39 0.99
CA ASN A 482 -3.54 -8.88 1.75
C ASN A 482 -4.83 -8.68 0.96
N VAL A 483 -4.81 -9.15 -0.28
CA VAL A 483 -5.96 -9.07 -1.19
C VAL A 483 -7.10 -9.97 -0.70
N VAL A 484 -8.34 -9.62 -1.03
CA VAL A 484 -9.53 -10.41 -0.67
C VAL A 484 -9.36 -11.89 -1.05
N SER A 485 -9.68 -12.77 -0.09
CA SER A 485 -9.52 -14.22 -0.26
C SER A 485 -10.30 -14.74 -1.47
N GLY A 486 -9.64 -15.52 -2.33
CA GLY A 486 -10.23 -16.03 -3.57
C GLY A 486 -10.34 -15.00 -4.70
N MET A 487 -9.69 -13.83 -4.60
CA MET A 487 -9.58 -12.90 -5.73
C MET A 487 -8.79 -13.54 -6.88
N GLN A 488 -9.36 -13.47 -8.08
CA GLN A 488 -8.81 -14.07 -9.30
C GLN A 488 -9.25 -13.27 -10.52
N ALA A 489 -8.50 -13.35 -11.62
CA ALA A 489 -8.84 -12.73 -12.90
C ALA A 489 -10.00 -13.48 -13.59
N ALA A 490 -11.23 -13.24 -13.14
CA ALA A 490 -12.41 -14.00 -13.53
C ALA A 490 -12.73 -13.88 -15.03
N ILE A 491 -13.26 -14.95 -15.64
CA ILE A 491 -13.83 -14.90 -17.00
C ILE A 491 -15.32 -14.63 -16.84
N ILE A 492 -15.75 -13.41 -17.15
CA ILE A 492 -17.16 -13.00 -17.08
C ILE A 492 -17.81 -13.26 -18.44
N SER A 493 -18.31 -14.48 -18.65
CA SER A 493 -18.83 -14.94 -19.94
C SER A 493 -20.26 -14.50 -20.26
N ASP A 494 -21.02 -13.99 -19.29
CA ASP A 494 -22.45 -13.65 -19.43
C ASP A 494 -22.86 -12.29 -18.84
N GLY A 495 -21.94 -11.56 -18.20
CA GLY A 495 -22.20 -10.30 -17.52
C GLY A 495 -23.03 -10.41 -16.22
N SER A 496 -23.41 -11.61 -15.78
CA SER A 496 -24.22 -11.81 -14.56
C SER A 496 -23.38 -11.88 -13.29
N THR A 497 -22.15 -12.39 -13.41
CA THR A 497 -21.19 -12.51 -12.30
C THR A 497 -20.38 -11.23 -12.17
N GLN A 498 -20.42 -10.58 -11.00
CA GLN A 498 -19.54 -9.43 -10.69
C GLN A 498 -18.15 -9.92 -10.27
N PRO A 499 -17.06 -9.24 -10.67
CA PRO A 499 -15.71 -9.62 -10.27
C PRO A 499 -15.48 -9.33 -8.79
N THR A 500 -14.65 -10.15 -8.13
CA THR A 500 -14.17 -9.87 -6.77
C THR A 500 -13.40 -8.55 -6.76
N VAL A 501 -13.72 -7.70 -5.78
CA VAL A 501 -13.12 -6.37 -5.58
C VAL A 501 -12.19 -6.38 -4.36
N ASN A 502 -10.97 -5.85 -4.51
CA ASN A 502 -10.09 -5.50 -3.41
C ASN A 502 -10.10 -4.00 -3.15
N TYR A 503 -9.75 -3.58 -1.94
CA TYR A 503 -9.63 -2.17 -1.58
C TYR A 503 -8.30 -1.90 -0.88
N THR A 504 -7.49 -1.03 -1.46
CA THR A 504 -6.19 -0.62 -0.91
C THR A 504 -6.25 0.86 -0.53
N LEU A 505 -5.83 1.20 0.70
CA LEU A 505 -5.76 2.58 1.17
C LEU A 505 -4.43 3.23 0.81
N VAL A 506 -4.52 4.45 0.30
CA VAL A 506 -3.40 5.18 -0.31
C VAL A 506 -3.45 6.66 0.10
N PHE A 507 -2.34 7.39 -0.06
CA PHE A 507 -2.36 8.84 0.13
C PHE A 507 -2.90 9.57 -1.11
N ASP A 508 -3.30 10.83 -0.90
CA ASP A 508 -3.60 11.75 -2.00
C ASP A 508 -2.34 11.98 -2.83
N ASN A 509 -2.43 11.74 -4.14
CA ASN A 509 -1.26 11.75 -5.02
C ASN A 509 -1.02 13.08 -5.72
N TYR A 510 -1.52 14.18 -5.14
CA TYR A 510 -1.23 15.56 -5.51
C TYR A 510 0.22 15.76 -5.96
N VAL A 511 0.36 16.50 -7.04
CA VAL A 511 1.60 17.15 -7.45
C VAL A 511 1.24 18.57 -7.88
N SER A 512 2.12 19.54 -7.63
CA SER A 512 1.92 20.94 -8.05
C SER A 512 2.11 21.16 -9.57
N ALA A 513 2.06 20.09 -10.37
CA ALA A 513 2.23 20.12 -11.81
C ALA A 513 0.87 20.36 -12.50
N ILE A 514 0.89 21.04 -13.65
CA ILE A 514 -0.33 21.39 -14.41
C ILE A 514 -1.07 20.14 -14.93
N ASN A 515 -0.38 19.01 -15.05
CA ASN A 515 -0.97 17.71 -15.33
C ASN A 515 -0.52 16.73 -14.24
N GLN A 516 -1.45 15.92 -13.74
CA GLN A 516 -1.14 14.75 -12.92
C GLN A 516 -0.36 13.73 -13.76
N GLU A 517 0.77 13.25 -13.23
CA GLU A 517 1.49 12.14 -13.87
C GLU A 517 0.68 10.82 -13.73
N PRO A 518 0.64 9.98 -14.78
CA PRO A 518 0.05 8.65 -14.76
C PRO A 518 0.52 7.79 -13.59
N VAL A 519 -0.43 7.09 -12.95
CA VAL A 519 -0.15 6.11 -11.90
C VAL A 519 -0.02 4.73 -12.53
N SER A 520 1.15 4.09 -12.40
CA SER A 520 1.33 2.69 -12.80
C SER A 520 0.91 1.76 -11.66
N ILE A 521 0.10 0.74 -11.98
CA ILE A 521 -0.35 -0.29 -11.04
C ILE A 521 0.04 -1.65 -11.61
N ALA A 522 0.80 -2.44 -10.85
CA ALA A 522 1.07 -3.84 -11.18
C ALA A 522 0.14 -4.75 -10.37
N ILE A 523 -0.49 -5.70 -11.05
CA ILE A 523 -1.24 -6.81 -10.45
C ILE A 523 -0.30 -8.00 -10.36
N GLU A 524 -0.11 -8.54 -9.16
CA GLU A 524 0.63 -9.79 -8.92
C GLU A 524 -0.33 -10.98 -9.09
N LEU A 525 -0.02 -11.84 -10.06
CA LEU A 525 -0.84 -12.97 -10.48
C LEU A 525 -0.04 -14.26 -10.34
N VAL A 526 -0.71 -15.40 -10.09
CA VAL A 526 -0.11 -16.74 -10.20
C VAL A 526 -0.53 -17.36 -11.52
N ASN A 527 0.41 -17.90 -12.30
CA ASN A 527 0.06 -18.79 -13.40
C ASN A 527 -0.45 -20.12 -12.83
N ASN A 528 -1.70 -20.45 -13.09
CA ASN A 528 -2.32 -21.71 -12.70
C ASN A 528 -3.14 -22.24 -13.90
N THR A 529 -2.56 -22.13 -15.09
CA THR A 529 -3.18 -22.60 -16.34
C THR A 529 -2.92 -24.09 -16.59
N GLY A 530 -1.91 -24.67 -15.91
CA GLY A 530 -1.40 -26.02 -16.17
C GLY A 530 -0.32 -26.07 -17.26
N VAL A 531 0.10 -24.91 -17.79
CA VAL A 531 1.11 -24.79 -18.85
C VAL A 531 1.99 -23.55 -18.63
N ASP A 532 3.19 -23.60 -19.21
CA ASP A 532 4.07 -22.44 -19.31
C ASP A 532 3.59 -21.46 -20.37
N PHE A 533 3.94 -20.19 -20.21
CA PHE A 533 3.81 -19.21 -21.29
C PHE A 533 4.99 -18.22 -21.32
N LYS A 534 5.23 -17.61 -22.47
CA LYS A 534 6.30 -16.64 -22.67
C LYS A 534 5.79 -15.22 -22.36
N GLY A 535 6.37 -14.59 -21.35
CA GLY A 535 6.16 -13.18 -21.03
C GLY A 535 7.11 -12.24 -21.77
N GLN A 536 7.14 -10.98 -21.35
CA GLN A 536 7.97 -9.93 -21.93
C GLN A 536 9.45 -10.05 -21.55
N ASP A 537 9.74 -10.50 -20.33
CA ASP A 537 11.10 -10.53 -19.78
C ASP A 537 11.59 -11.93 -19.38
N GLY A 538 10.75 -12.97 -19.49
CA GLY A 538 11.09 -14.38 -19.22
C GLY A 538 9.98 -15.35 -19.59
N ILE A 539 10.17 -16.64 -19.28
CA ILE A 539 9.10 -17.65 -19.27
C ILE A 539 8.42 -17.59 -17.89
N VAL A 540 7.09 -17.61 -17.87
CA VAL A 540 6.30 -17.81 -16.65
C VAL A 540 5.95 -19.29 -16.57
N ALA A 541 6.52 -19.99 -15.58
CA ALA A 541 6.19 -21.39 -15.32
C ALA A 541 4.76 -21.54 -14.80
N ASP A 542 4.15 -22.72 -14.96
CA ASP A 542 2.97 -23.06 -14.15
C ASP A 542 3.32 -23.02 -12.65
N GLY A 543 2.41 -22.52 -11.81
CA GLY A 543 2.65 -22.21 -10.40
C GLY A 543 3.46 -20.93 -10.11
N GLN A 544 4.13 -20.33 -11.10
CA GLN A 544 4.98 -19.15 -10.89
C GLN A 544 4.16 -17.85 -10.85
N LYS A 545 4.61 -16.90 -10.02
CA LYS A 545 4.10 -15.52 -10.05
C LYS A 545 4.56 -14.73 -11.27
N PHE A 546 3.68 -13.90 -11.78
CA PHE A 546 3.94 -12.92 -12.83
C PHE A 546 3.19 -11.59 -12.55
N TYR A 547 3.55 -10.57 -13.30
CA TYR A 547 3.04 -9.21 -13.12
C TYR A 547 2.50 -8.65 -14.42
N LEU A 548 1.33 -8.03 -14.34
CA LEU A 548 0.75 -7.26 -15.43
C LEU A 548 0.57 -5.81 -14.97
N VAL A 549 0.96 -4.84 -15.80
CA VAL A 549 1.01 -3.41 -15.42
C VAL A 549 -0.02 -2.61 -16.21
N GLY A 550 -0.99 -2.02 -15.51
CA GLY A 550 -1.91 -1.02 -16.05
C GLY A 550 -1.50 0.40 -15.66
N ARG A 551 -2.07 1.39 -16.37
CA ARG A 551 -1.84 2.82 -16.11
C ARG A 551 -3.18 3.52 -15.85
N LEU A 552 -3.26 4.30 -14.78
CA LEU A 552 -4.37 5.22 -14.52
C LEU A 552 -3.97 6.62 -14.99
N GLU A 553 -4.63 7.10 -16.04
CA GLU A 553 -4.41 8.42 -16.63
C GLU A 553 -5.71 9.24 -16.56
N ILE A 554 -5.58 10.58 -16.58
CA ILE A 554 -6.72 11.49 -16.51
C ILE A 554 -6.87 12.18 -17.87
N GLU A 555 -7.63 11.57 -18.77
CA GLU A 555 -7.82 12.11 -20.12
C GLU A 555 -8.73 13.35 -20.12
N ASN A 556 -9.87 13.27 -19.42
CA ASN A 556 -10.83 14.39 -19.32
C ASN A 556 -10.49 15.32 -18.13
N LYS A 557 -10.03 16.53 -18.45
CA LYS A 557 -9.57 17.54 -17.46
C LYS A 557 -10.70 18.30 -16.73
N THR A 558 -11.93 17.80 -16.79
CA THR A 558 -13.13 18.41 -16.20
C THR A 558 -13.69 17.53 -15.09
N LEU A 559 -13.36 17.87 -13.84
CA LEU A 559 -13.91 17.21 -12.66
C LEU A 559 -15.41 17.49 -12.55
N SER A 560 -16.25 16.45 -12.57
CA SER A 560 -17.69 16.53 -12.27
C SER A 560 -18.04 15.66 -11.06
N GLY A 561 -19.00 16.09 -10.25
CA GLY A 561 -19.33 15.45 -8.96
C GLY A 561 -18.39 15.83 -7.80
N TRP A 562 -17.36 16.63 -8.05
CA TRP A 562 -16.51 17.24 -7.02
C TRP A 562 -17.16 18.53 -6.51
N PRO A 563 -17.42 18.68 -5.21
CA PRO A 563 -17.97 19.93 -4.67
C PRO A 563 -16.86 20.99 -4.58
N VAL A 564 -16.67 21.70 -5.69
CA VAL A 564 -15.71 22.82 -5.83
C VAL A 564 -16.31 24.17 -5.43
N SER A 565 -17.40 24.17 -4.67
CA SER A 565 -18.14 25.37 -4.29
C SER A 565 -18.69 25.26 -2.87
N TYR A 566 -18.68 26.40 -2.19
CA TYR A 566 -19.16 26.55 -0.81
C TYR A 566 -20.46 27.34 -0.80
N ASP A 567 -21.39 26.98 0.08
CA ASP A 567 -22.63 27.74 0.32
C ASP A 567 -22.29 29.22 0.60
N THR A 568 -23.08 30.15 0.07
CA THR A 568 -22.81 31.59 0.22
C THR A 568 -23.28 32.17 1.55
N ASP A 569 -24.13 31.43 2.28
CA ASP A 569 -24.69 31.74 3.59
C ASP A 569 -24.48 30.54 4.52
N GLU A 570 -24.13 30.77 5.77
CA GLU A 570 -23.94 29.69 6.75
C GLU A 570 -25.26 29.00 7.16
N ASN A 571 -26.41 29.60 6.86
CA ASN A 571 -27.72 29.15 7.34
C ASN A 571 -28.56 28.41 6.30
N ASN A 572 -28.12 28.39 5.03
CA ASN A 572 -28.86 27.80 3.91
C ASN A 572 -27.94 26.88 3.11
N HIS A 573 -28.22 25.58 3.16
CA HIS A 573 -27.43 24.56 2.44
C HIS A 573 -28.02 24.27 1.06
N THR A 574 -27.15 24.24 0.05
CA THR A 574 -27.49 23.91 -1.35
C THR A 574 -26.99 22.50 -1.67
N GLU A 575 -27.85 21.62 -2.21
CA GLU A 575 -27.41 20.27 -2.62
C GLU A 575 -26.27 20.37 -3.66
N GLY A 576 -25.13 19.73 -3.35
CA GLY A 576 -23.93 19.73 -4.18
C GLY A 576 -22.86 20.77 -3.80
N TYR A 577 -23.14 21.64 -2.83
CA TYR A 577 -22.17 22.58 -2.24
C TYR A 577 -21.61 22.03 -0.92
N LEU A 578 -20.47 22.52 -0.46
CA LEU A 578 -20.01 22.33 0.92
C LEU A 578 -20.53 23.47 1.80
N TYR A 579 -20.85 23.20 3.07
CA TYR A 579 -21.14 24.26 4.03
C TYR A 579 -20.02 25.30 4.09
N LYS A 580 -20.36 26.58 4.23
CA LYS A 580 -19.42 27.71 4.29
C LYS A 580 -18.27 27.52 5.30
N SER A 581 -18.50 26.77 6.38
CA SER A 581 -17.50 26.45 7.40
C SER A 581 -16.33 25.56 6.93
N TYR A 582 -16.42 24.95 5.74
CA TYR A 582 -15.35 24.21 5.08
C TYR A 582 -14.47 25.06 4.14
N GLU A 583 -14.85 26.31 3.88
CA GLU A 583 -14.12 27.21 2.98
C GLU A 583 -12.65 27.39 3.44
N ASN A 584 -11.73 27.15 2.51
CA ASN A 584 -10.26 27.15 2.74
C ASN A 584 -9.77 26.15 3.81
N ARG A 585 -10.56 25.13 4.16
CA ARG A 585 -10.25 24.14 5.22
C ARG A 585 -10.38 22.70 4.76
N TYR A 586 -11.22 22.44 3.75
CA TYR A 586 -11.29 21.13 3.11
C TYR A 586 -9.92 20.79 2.48
N PRO A 587 -9.40 19.55 2.62
CA PRO A 587 -8.02 19.22 2.24
C PRO A 587 -7.76 19.22 0.72
N VAL A 588 -8.82 19.27 -0.09
CA VAL A 588 -8.74 19.19 -1.55
C VAL A 588 -8.52 20.59 -2.14
N GLU A 589 -7.31 20.84 -2.67
CA GLU A 589 -7.08 21.99 -3.56
C GLU A 589 -8.03 21.95 -4.77
N ALA A 590 -8.97 22.89 -4.83
CA ALA A 590 -9.96 22.94 -5.89
C ALA A 590 -9.31 23.13 -7.27
N ASN A 591 -9.81 22.40 -8.27
CA ASN A 591 -9.38 22.42 -9.68
C ASN A 591 -8.02 21.75 -10.00
N THR A 592 -7.37 21.06 -9.06
CA THR A 592 -6.17 20.25 -9.36
C THR A 592 -6.54 18.78 -9.60
N LEU A 593 -6.28 18.29 -10.82
CA LEU A 593 -6.48 16.89 -11.23
C LEU A 593 -5.56 15.95 -10.44
N ARG A 594 -6.10 14.82 -10.01
CA ARG A 594 -5.44 13.79 -9.18
C ARG A 594 -6.08 12.43 -9.44
N VAL A 595 -5.31 11.34 -9.30
CA VAL A 595 -5.82 9.96 -9.46
C VAL A 595 -6.36 9.43 -8.13
N PHE A 596 -5.69 9.80 -7.03
CA PHE A 596 -6.09 9.46 -5.67
C PHE A 596 -6.31 10.75 -4.89
N ILE A 597 -7.49 10.88 -4.30
CA ILE A 597 -7.89 12.08 -3.56
C ILE A 597 -8.54 11.61 -2.26
N GLN A 598 -8.15 12.22 -1.14
CA GLN A 598 -8.64 11.87 0.19
C GLN A 598 -10.16 11.89 0.24
N ASP A 599 -10.80 11.01 1.01
CA ASP A 599 -12.27 10.95 1.21
C ASP A 599 -13.07 10.38 0.00
N TYR A 600 -12.37 9.89 -1.05
CA TYR A 600 -12.97 9.31 -2.26
C TYR A 600 -12.37 7.94 -2.62
N THR A 601 -13.14 7.18 -3.42
CA THR A 601 -12.72 5.91 -4.02
C THR A 601 -12.45 6.07 -5.51
N THR A 602 -11.25 5.68 -5.92
CA THR A 602 -10.80 5.48 -7.30
C THR A 602 -11.12 4.04 -7.68
N VAL A 603 -11.98 3.80 -8.67
CA VAL A 603 -12.39 2.43 -9.06
C VAL A 603 -11.67 2.00 -10.33
N ALA A 604 -10.73 1.07 -10.24
CA ALA A 604 -10.00 0.49 -11.36
C ALA A 604 -10.46 -0.95 -11.65
N LYS A 605 -10.99 -1.19 -12.85
CA LYS A 605 -11.39 -2.51 -13.33
C LYS A 605 -10.44 -2.94 -14.44
N PHE A 606 -9.55 -3.88 -14.16
CA PHE A 606 -8.54 -4.36 -15.08
C PHE A 606 -9.06 -5.52 -15.93
N THR A 607 -8.86 -5.46 -17.25
CA THR A 607 -9.30 -6.46 -18.23
C THR A 607 -8.10 -7.00 -19.01
N ILE A 608 -7.69 -8.23 -18.73
CA ILE A 608 -6.55 -8.88 -19.38
C ILE A 608 -6.95 -9.34 -20.79
N ASN A 609 -6.33 -8.75 -21.81
CA ASN A 609 -6.46 -9.07 -23.23
C ASN A 609 -5.41 -10.07 -23.73
N SER A 610 -4.23 -10.07 -23.12
CA SER A 610 -3.10 -10.88 -23.56
C SER A 610 -2.11 -11.13 -22.41
N LEU A 611 -1.15 -12.01 -22.63
CA LEU A 611 -0.03 -12.30 -21.73
C LEU A 611 1.31 -11.78 -22.29
N LYS A 612 1.27 -10.99 -23.38
CA LYS A 612 2.46 -10.49 -24.08
C LYS A 612 3.33 -9.62 -23.18
N ASN A 613 2.71 -8.72 -22.40
CA ASN A 613 3.42 -7.90 -21.41
C ASN A 613 3.35 -8.49 -19.99
N ALA A 614 3.18 -9.80 -19.84
CA ALA A 614 3.38 -10.45 -18.54
C ALA A 614 4.87 -10.44 -18.17
N TYR A 615 5.20 -9.99 -16.97
CA TYR A 615 6.58 -9.93 -16.48
C TYR A 615 6.85 -10.94 -15.37
N VAL A 616 8.07 -11.49 -15.33
CA VAL A 616 8.61 -12.24 -14.18
C VAL A 616 9.34 -11.35 -13.17
N THR A 617 9.70 -10.12 -13.55
CA THR A 617 10.22 -9.08 -12.62
C THR A 617 9.40 -7.80 -12.69
N ILE A 618 9.26 -7.07 -11.59
CA ILE A 618 8.35 -5.91 -11.56
C ILE A 618 9.02 -4.69 -12.20
N PRO A 619 8.37 -4.03 -13.19
CA PRO A 619 8.91 -2.82 -13.79
C PRO A 619 9.04 -1.63 -12.82
N ASP A 620 9.75 -0.56 -13.19
CA ASP A 620 9.82 0.66 -12.35
C ASP A 620 8.52 1.48 -12.43
N LEU A 621 7.60 1.21 -11.50
CA LEU A 621 6.28 1.82 -11.41
C LEU A 621 6.29 3.33 -11.11
N ARG A 622 7.46 3.93 -10.85
CA ARG A 622 7.61 5.39 -10.68
C ARG A 622 7.71 6.13 -12.02
N ALA A 623 8.08 5.43 -13.10
CA ALA A 623 8.32 6.04 -14.39
C ALA A 623 7.02 6.20 -15.17
N SER A 624 6.51 7.44 -15.28
CA SER A 624 5.40 7.78 -16.19
C SER A 624 5.70 7.51 -17.68
N LYS A 625 6.94 7.10 -18.00
CA LYS A 625 7.43 6.78 -19.35
C LYS A 625 7.54 5.27 -19.64
N LEU A 626 6.93 4.40 -18.83
CA LEU A 626 6.68 3.01 -19.22
C LEU A 626 5.84 2.97 -20.52
N GLN A 627 6.50 2.84 -21.68
CA GLN A 627 5.84 2.60 -22.97
C GLN A 627 5.39 1.15 -23.03
N LEU A 628 4.28 0.88 -22.33
CA LEU A 628 3.49 -0.33 -22.41
C LEU A 628 2.07 0.17 -22.70
N GLY A 629 1.49 -0.35 -23.78
CA GLY A 629 0.34 0.29 -24.41
C GLY A 629 -0.90 0.23 -23.55
N LEU A 630 -1.35 1.37 -23.03
CA LEU A 630 -2.78 1.68 -22.96
C LEU A 630 -3.04 3.18 -22.71
N SER A 631 -4.14 3.67 -23.31
CA SER A 631 -4.83 4.93 -23.02
C SER A 631 -6.34 4.62 -23.02
N VAL A 632 -7.16 5.43 -22.33
CA VAL A 632 -8.50 5.07 -21.82
C VAL A 632 -9.52 6.18 -22.14
N ASP A 633 -10.20 6.05 -23.28
CA ASP A 633 -11.27 6.96 -23.73
C ASP A 633 -12.61 6.65 -23.03
N LEU A 634 -13.35 7.65 -22.52
CA LEU A 634 -14.50 7.46 -21.61
C LEU A 634 -15.61 8.54 -21.71
N GLU A 635 -16.87 8.08 -21.77
CA GLU A 635 -18.08 8.84 -21.37
C GLU A 635 -18.46 8.53 -19.89
N TRP A 636 -19.04 9.50 -19.18
CA TRP A 636 -18.98 9.56 -17.70
C TRP A 636 -20.32 9.56 -16.95
N LYS A 637 -20.38 8.79 -15.84
CA LYS A 637 -21.00 9.09 -14.52
C LYS A 637 -21.00 7.84 -13.61
N THR A 638 -20.82 7.89 -12.28
CA THR A 638 -20.49 9.00 -11.37
C THR A 638 -19.49 8.50 -10.32
N GLY A 639 -18.60 9.36 -9.82
CA GLY A 639 -17.36 8.92 -9.13
C GLY A 639 -16.27 8.58 -10.15
N LEU A 640 -15.00 8.53 -9.71
CA LEU A 640 -13.88 8.18 -10.60
C LEU A 640 -13.87 6.67 -10.87
N THR A 641 -14.43 6.26 -12.01
CA THR A 641 -14.45 4.87 -12.49
C THR A 641 -13.58 4.76 -13.74
N TYR A 642 -12.65 3.81 -13.72
CA TYR A 642 -11.70 3.49 -14.77
C TYR A 642 -11.92 2.05 -15.23
N ASP A 643 -12.35 1.87 -16.46
CA ASP A 643 -12.35 0.58 -17.15
C ASP A 643 -10.98 0.43 -17.83
N VAL A 644 -10.04 -0.22 -17.15
CA VAL A 644 -8.65 -0.40 -17.57
C VAL A 644 -8.53 -1.69 -18.37
N THR A 645 -8.01 -1.62 -19.58
CA THR A 645 -7.55 -2.83 -20.29
C THR A 645 -6.08 -3.08 -19.97
N ILE A 646 -5.63 -4.32 -19.99
CA ILE A 646 -4.22 -4.72 -19.88
C ILE A 646 -3.91 -5.64 -21.07
N GLU A 647 -2.87 -5.33 -21.83
CA GLU A 647 -2.33 -6.19 -22.90
C GLU A 647 -1.03 -6.86 -22.49
#